data_AF-W5MZG7-F1
#
_entry.id   AF-W5MZG7-F1
#
_cell.length_a   1.000
_cell.length_b   1.000
_cell.length_c   1.000
_cell.angle_alpha   90.00
_cell.angle_beta   90.00
_cell.angle_gamma   90.00
#
_symmetry.space_group_name_H-M   'P 1'
#
loop_
_entity.id
_entity.type
_entity.pdbx_description
1 polymer ?
#
loop_
_entity_poly.entity_id
_entity_poly.type
_entity_poly.pdbx_seq_one_letter_code
_entity_poly.pdbx_strand_id
1 'polypeptide(L)'
;ALKADIVKKRKIIEKLKEKCEALKDQKAQLLEQRKERQLLLHKAKMELQAVTKKFAKAKAKLTRLCVRNINKRIKRRDNKIQVLEKKLERLTQEFEAERDQLEEERKRLELQNAILEKNVKKYRYEKKKETMRANYNKKVAQEVNKSHLRSATGKRIQKLNDEVYFWQARYTEVKDELEDLVQKKIPTYEKAKYNDTVREVYMDLVANMGVSCSKVSQVVRTVLEKLAGMKVDRLPKGSICKTMVLEARHVALQHVKETISKETDVTLCTDSTTKFGHKYSTAGIFLKDRTRLNIGLREQASGSAMDLFNVVKEMVQDIVRSPGVDIDKTDHLEKEVFVKISNLFGDRANTEKKFNTILSDYRSKILPNIVERFVNYSESEKAKLSLVNELFCGLHLIDGLAHQANVTLALWEKMMFGDANVGSRCLPEVCKSDTSECGTVRLIRTVCKAVQEKGSEKYGKPVIFKTFLASKNKQDYVPLSPFRGNRINIVFHNAAGVYFLYPDLVEFTAEFQHDNSLVAEVHADLNVPQYVAGCRALGLVAKIITEPLWRVMSKKEHVLAMNDRYQTLVSKLKDWQKDGTRLVKGQVCLYDDIEIHRGAVFDSLCECSDPEFDELTVQAVELILASFVKVCCKMLADHLEHGRYDEVSPDVAEKMQSVPKTNESCERDFGVLDTLIRIKTNATGIALEGMIMYKENRTWEWLSKLDSRKKEEVLEIARRSVKEQRATFGKRIQKIKEVRVKALSERKKVKVKDSSEENEMTLKQQLTAELGRYGGLWETEEQIDEQIQLLDESSRYAAVISQLKFRRFVLGMKNEQGIFNISRAGRKLGFNELVRNLKSAVVKVEQGFPKRTCSSSAKSRLTISPSNESSPAVKKIKFTPNKGLGLAGEAQAEVTLTEMIPAKVSCPEQLLGKRVRHATVENGERTWFKGTVIAVREEQGAQTFQIVYDECQMVWWFDLWKDFQENNLELLP
;
A
#
# COMPACT_ATOMS: atom_id res chain seq x y z
N ALA A 1 -58.63 68.89 40.45
CA ALA A 1 -57.78 68.94 39.24
C ALA A 1 -56.71 67.82 39.19
N LEU A 2 -55.82 67.66 40.18
CA LEU A 2 -54.71 66.67 40.14
C LEU A 2 -55.16 65.19 40.07
N LYS A 3 -56.22 64.80 40.80
CA LYS A 3 -56.79 63.43 40.75
C LYS A 3 -57.36 63.08 39.36
N ALA A 4 -57.92 64.05 38.64
CA ALA A 4 -58.48 63.83 37.30
C ALA A 4 -57.39 63.60 36.25
N ASP A 5 -56.24 64.27 36.37
CA ASP A 5 -55.11 64.11 35.44
C ASP A 5 -54.35 62.78 35.66
N ILE A 6 -54.24 62.31 36.90
CA ILE A 6 -53.64 61.01 37.23
C ILE A 6 -54.50 59.84 36.72
N VAL A 7 -55.83 59.94 36.85
CA VAL A 7 -56.76 58.92 36.34
C VAL A 7 -56.75 58.87 34.81
N LYS A 8 -56.65 60.03 34.14
CA LYS A 8 -56.55 60.11 32.68
C LYS A 8 -55.24 59.50 32.17
N LYS A 9 -54.12 59.71 32.87
CA LYS A 9 -52.81 59.13 32.52
C LYS A 9 -52.71 57.63 32.83
N ARG A 10 -53.30 57.15 33.93
CA ARG A 10 -53.40 55.69 34.20
C ARG A 10 -54.19 54.95 33.11
N LYS A 11 -55.33 55.49 32.68
CA LYS A 11 -56.11 54.91 31.56
C LYS A 11 -55.33 54.84 30.24
N ILE A 12 -54.43 55.79 29.98
CA ILE A 12 -53.57 55.77 28.79
C ILE A 12 -52.48 54.70 28.91
N ILE A 13 -51.89 54.53 30.10
CA ILE A 13 -50.87 53.52 30.37
C ILE A 13 -51.46 52.11 30.31
N GLU A 14 -52.66 51.90 30.86
CA GLU A 14 -53.40 50.63 30.77
C GLU A 14 -53.62 50.24 29.29
N LYS A 15 -54.13 51.18 28.46
CA LYS A 15 -54.34 50.96 27.03
C LYS A 15 -53.05 50.68 26.24
N LEU A 16 -51.93 51.26 26.65
CA LEU A 16 -50.62 50.98 26.04
C LEU A 16 -50.09 49.61 26.45
N LYS A 17 -50.34 49.17 27.69
CA LYS A 17 -49.96 47.85 28.20
C LYS A 17 -50.76 46.75 27.48
N GLU A 18 -52.06 46.93 27.30
CA GLU A 18 -52.92 46.03 26.52
C GLU A 18 -52.45 45.94 25.05
N LYS A 19 -52.08 47.06 24.42
CA LYS A 19 -51.49 47.04 23.06
C LYS A 19 -50.15 46.33 22.99
N CYS A 20 -49.31 46.43 24.02
CA CYS A 20 -48.01 45.76 24.04
C CYS A 20 -48.13 44.24 24.21
N GLU A 21 -49.07 43.76 25.03
CA GLU A 21 -49.32 42.32 25.15
C GLU A 21 -49.98 41.75 23.90
N ALA A 22 -50.94 42.45 23.29
CA ALA A 22 -51.51 42.06 22.00
C ALA A 22 -50.45 41.93 20.88
N LEU A 23 -49.45 42.83 20.87
CA LEU A 23 -48.34 42.78 19.91
C LEU A 23 -47.33 41.66 20.20
N LYS A 24 -47.15 41.25 21.46
CA LYS A 24 -46.32 40.09 21.81
C LYS A 24 -46.96 38.79 21.35
N ASP A 25 -48.26 38.64 21.56
CA ASP A 25 -49.01 37.45 21.11
C ASP A 25 -49.01 37.36 19.58
N GLN A 26 -49.17 38.49 18.89
CA GLN A 26 -49.07 38.55 17.43
C GLN A 26 -47.66 38.17 16.93
N LYS A 27 -46.60 38.57 17.65
CA LYS A 27 -45.21 38.17 17.34
C LYS A 27 -44.96 36.68 17.57
N ALA A 28 -45.55 36.10 18.63
CA ALA A 28 -45.44 34.68 18.91
C ALA A 28 -46.11 33.83 17.81
N GLN A 29 -47.31 34.24 17.35
CA GLN A 29 -48.00 33.59 16.24
C GLN A 29 -47.20 33.65 14.92
N LEU A 30 -46.61 34.80 14.59
CA LEU A 30 -45.78 34.95 13.39
C LEU A 30 -44.49 34.10 13.46
N LEU A 31 -43.92 33.91 14.65
CA LEU A 31 -42.73 33.07 14.84
C LEU A 31 -43.03 31.59 14.61
N GLU A 32 -44.21 31.15 15.02
CA GLU A 32 -44.64 29.76 14.84
C GLU A 32 -44.99 29.47 13.37
N GLN A 33 -45.67 30.39 12.69
CA GLN A 33 -45.90 30.31 11.24
C GLN A 33 -44.58 30.26 10.44
N ARG A 34 -43.54 30.97 10.90
CA ARG A 34 -42.20 30.91 10.29
C ARG A 34 -41.54 29.53 10.43
N LYS A 35 -41.70 28.87 11.59
CA LYS A 35 -41.18 27.50 11.79
C LYS A 35 -41.89 26.49 10.89
N GLU A 36 -43.21 26.59 10.78
CA GLU A 36 -44.00 25.72 9.89
C GLU A 36 -43.59 25.89 8.43
N ARG A 37 -43.40 27.13 7.96
CA ARG A 37 -42.92 27.40 6.59
C ARG A 37 -41.49 26.87 6.37
N GLN A 38 -40.60 26.96 7.35
CA GLN A 38 -39.25 26.37 7.25
C GLN A 38 -39.29 24.84 7.14
N LEU A 39 -40.22 24.19 7.85
CA LEU A 39 -40.41 22.74 7.76
C LEU A 39 -40.92 22.33 6.37
N LEU A 40 -41.88 23.08 5.81
CA LEU A 40 -42.38 22.89 4.44
C LEU A 40 -41.27 23.05 3.39
N LEU A 41 -40.43 24.09 3.53
CA LEU A 41 -39.29 24.33 2.63
C LEU A 41 -38.27 23.17 2.68
N HIS A 42 -38.02 22.62 3.87
CA HIS A 42 -37.14 21.45 4.03
C HIS A 42 -37.71 20.21 3.34
N LYS A 43 -39.02 19.97 3.46
CA LYS A 43 -39.72 18.85 2.81
C LYS A 43 -39.67 18.96 1.28
N ALA A 44 -39.95 20.15 0.73
CA ALA A 44 -39.85 20.42 -0.71
C ALA A 44 -38.42 20.21 -1.24
N LYS A 45 -37.39 20.59 -0.46
CA LYS A 45 -35.98 20.38 -0.83
C LYS A 45 -35.59 18.89 -0.88
N MET A 46 -36.12 18.08 0.03
CA MET A 46 -35.91 16.62 0.02
C MET A 46 -36.59 15.96 -1.18
N GLU A 47 -37.80 16.39 -1.54
CA GLU A 47 -38.50 15.91 -2.73
C GLU A 47 -37.75 16.26 -4.02
N LEU A 48 -37.23 17.48 -4.13
CA LEU A 48 -36.41 17.90 -5.27
C LEU A 48 -35.17 17.02 -5.43
N GLN A 49 -34.48 16.69 -4.33
CA GLN A 49 -33.32 15.78 -4.33
C GLN A 49 -33.67 14.35 -4.74
N ALA A 50 -34.85 13.85 -4.32
CA ALA A 50 -35.33 12.54 -4.73
C ALA A 50 -35.63 12.48 -6.24
N VAL A 51 -36.25 13.53 -6.79
CA VAL A 51 -36.53 13.67 -8.22
C VAL A 51 -35.23 13.77 -9.03
N THR A 52 -34.23 14.53 -8.56
CA THR A 52 -32.92 14.63 -9.25
C THR A 52 -32.18 13.29 -9.28
N LYS A 53 -32.22 12.50 -8.19
CA LYS A 53 -31.66 11.14 -8.18
C LYS A 53 -32.38 10.20 -9.15
N LYS A 54 -33.71 10.27 -9.23
CA LYS A 54 -34.49 9.48 -10.21
C LYS A 54 -34.13 9.88 -11.65
N PHE A 55 -33.95 11.17 -11.92
CA PHE A 55 -33.51 11.67 -13.22
C PHE A 55 -32.10 11.18 -13.60
N ALA A 56 -31.15 11.20 -12.66
CA ALA A 56 -29.79 10.70 -12.89
C ALA A 56 -29.76 9.19 -13.20
N LYS A 57 -30.56 8.38 -12.49
CA LYS A 57 -30.72 6.94 -12.78
C LYS A 57 -31.35 6.69 -14.16
N ALA A 58 -32.36 7.47 -14.53
CA ALA A 58 -32.98 7.36 -15.86
C ALA A 58 -32.00 7.73 -16.99
N LYS A 59 -31.15 8.77 -16.78
CA LYS A 59 -30.10 9.19 -17.71
C LYS A 59 -29.01 8.12 -17.89
N ALA A 60 -28.62 7.44 -16.81
CA ALA A 60 -27.65 6.34 -16.85
C ALA A 60 -28.18 5.05 -17.51
N LYS A 61 -29.51 4.83 -17.48
CA LYS A 61 -30.15 3.69 -18.15
C LYS A 61 -30.30 3.92 -19.66
N LEU A 62 -30.27 5.18 -20.10
CA LEU A 62 -30.41 5.58 -21.51
C LEU A 62 -29.13 5.35 -22.34
N THR A 63 -27.94 5.37 -21.72
CA THR A 63 -26.64 5.19 -22.38
C THR A 63 -26.35 3.74 -22.82
N ARG A 64 -27.26 2.78 -22.60
CA ARG A 64 -26.99 1.33 -22.77
C ARG A 64 -27.80 0.59 -23.85
N LEU A 65 -28.63 1.23 -24.70
CA LEU A 65 -29.50 0.48 -25.63
C LEU A 65 -29.63 1.06 -27.06
N CYS A 66 -29.71 0.14 -28.04
CA CYS A 66 -29.55 0.32 -29.50
C CYS A 66 -30.81 0.82 -30.28
N VAL A 67 -30.65 1.12 -31.57
CA VAL A 67 -31.07 2.38 -32.24
C VAL A 67 -32.51 2.50 -32.82
N ARG A 68 -33.36 1.48 -32.87
CA ARG A 68 -34.65 1.64 -33.62
C ARG A 68 -35.88 2.18 -32.85
N ASN A 69 -35.87 2.21 -31.52
CA ASN A 69 -36.96 2.76 -30.68
C ASN A 69 -36.73 4.21 -30.22
N ILE A 70 -35.70 4.87 -30.75
CA ILE A 70 -35.16 6.14 -30.25
C ILE A 70 -36.05 7.34 -30.61
N ASN A 71 -36.59 7.43 -31.82
CA ASN A 71 -37.26 8.65 -32.30
C ASN A 71 -38.62 8.93 -31.60
N LYS A 72 -39.43 7.89 -31.30
CA LYS A 72 -40.67 8.06 -30.51
C LYS A 72 -40.39 8.40 -29.04
N ARG A 73 -39.26 7.94 -28.49
CA ARG A 73 -38.82 8.27 -27.12
C ARG A 73 -38.19 9.66 -27.02
N ILE A 74 -37.49 10.12 -28.06
CA ILE A 74 -36.99 11.50 -28.15
C ILE A 74 -38.15 12.50 -28.13
N LYS A 75 -39.19 12.29 -28.94
CA LYS A 75 -40.36 13.21 -28.95
C LYS A 75 -41.09 13.27 -27.59
N ARG A 76 -41.22 12.14 -26.88
CA ARG A 76 -41.78 12.10 -25.51
C ARG A 76 -40.84 12.73 -24.48
N ARG A 77 -39.52 12.62 -24.66
CA ARG A 77 -38.51 13.25 -23.81
C ARG A 77 -38.54 14.76 -23.97
N ASP A 78 -38.58 15.26 -25.20
CA ASP A 78 -38.51 16.68 -25.49
C ASP A 78 -39.80 17.40 -25.02
N ASN A 79 -40.98 16.78 -25.18
CA ASN A 79 -42.21 17.28 -24.57
C ASN A 79 -42.14 17.32 -23.03
N LYS A 80 -41.49 16.33 -22.41
CA LYS A 80 -41.34 16.29 -20.95
C LYS A 80 -40.33 17.32 -20.43
N ILE A 81 -39.29 17.61 -21.22
CA ILE A 81 -38.35 18.70 -20.94
C ILE A 81 -39.07 20.04 -21.00
N GLN A 82 -39.85 20.28 -22.05
CA GLN A 82 -40.57 21.54 -22.24
C GLN A 82 -41.59 21.83 -21.12
N VAL A 83 -42.27 20.79 -20.62
CA VAL A 83 -43.17 20.91 -19.46
C VAL A 83 -42.41 21.23 -18.18
N LEU A 84 -41.21 20.65 -18.00
CA LEU A 84 -40.38 20.90 -16.82
C LEU A 84 -39.71 22.28 -16.87
N GLU A 85 -39.33 22.77 -18.04
CA GLU A 85 -38.80 24.13 -18.25
C GLU A 85 -39.85 25.18 -17.89
N LYS A 86 -41.10 25.04 -18.39
CA LYS A 86 -42.20 25.93 -17.98
C LYS A 86 -42.48 25.88 -16.48
N LYS A 87 -42.36 24.71 -15.86
CA LYS A 87 -42.55 24.56 -14.41
C LYS A 87 -41.41 25.21 -13.62
N LEU A 88 -40.17 25.13 -14.12
CA LEU A 88 -39.00 25.76 -13.51
C LEU A 88 -39.11 27.29 -13.60
N GLU A 89 -39.53 27.81 -14.75
CA GLU A 89 -39.73 29.23 -14.97
C GLU A 89 -40.80 29.80 -14.05
N ARG A 90 -41.95 29.10 -13.91
CA ARG A 90 -43.01 29.48 -12.98
C ARG A 90 -42.54 29.49 -11.52
N LEU A 91 -41.82 28.46 -11.09
CA LEU A 91 -41.27 28.38 -9.73
C LEU A 91 -40.19 29.44 -9.47
N THR A 92 -39.44 29.85 -10.50
CA THR A 92 -38.43 30.91 -10.38
C THR A 92 -39.09 32.27 -10.20
N GLN A 93 -40.15 32.55 -10.98
CA GLN A 93 -40.95 33.77 -10.82
C GLN A 93 -41.67 33.83 -9.47
N GLU A 94 -42.21 32.71 -8.99
CA GLU A 94 -42.82 32.62 -7.64
C GLU A 94 -41.77 32.88 -6.54
N PHE A 95 -40.55 32.36 -6.70
CA PHE A 95 -39.47 32.59 -5.74
C PHE A 95 -38.99 34.05 -5.73
N GLU A 96 -38.87 34.68 -6.89
CA GLU A 96 -38.48 36.09 -7.00
C GLU A 96 -39.54 37.01 -6.38
N ALA A 97 -40.83 36.73 -6.63
CA ALA A 97 -41.93 37.48 -6.01
C ALA A 97 -41.95 37.34 -4.48
N GLU A 98 -41.70 36.13 -3.96
CA GLU A 98 -41.67 35.89 -2.50
C GLU A 98 -40.44 36.54 -1.85
N ARG A 99 -39.29 36.57 -2.55
CA ARG A 99 -38.10 37.30 -2.09
C ARG A 99 -38.36 38.81 -1.98
N ASP A 100 -38.99 39.39 -2.99
CA ASP A 100 -39.23 40.83 -3.03
C ASP A 100 -40.27 41.25 -1.96
N GLN A 101 -41.29 40.42 -1.70
CA GLN A 101 -42.21 40.62 -0.57
C GLN A 101 -41.50 40.56 0.79
N LEU A 102 -40.58 39.62 0.99
CA LEU A 102 -39.80 39.52 2.23
C LEU A 102 -38.89 40.73 2.44
N GLU A 103 -38.39 41.33 1.36
CA GLU A 103 -37.55 42.52 1.42
C GLU A 103 -38.35 43.79 1.78
N GLU A 104 -39.57 43.94 1.27
CA GLU A 104 -40.49 44.99 1.72
C GLU A 104 -40.89 44.82 3.19
N GLU A 105 -41.17 43.59 3.63
CA GLU A 105 -41.55 43.31 5.01
C GLU A 105 -40.39 43.58 5.98
N ARG A 106 -39.15 43.26 5.59
CA ARG A 106 -37.94 43.63 6.33
C ARG A 106 -37.81 45.15 6.50
N LYS A 107 -37.99 45.92 5.44
CA LYS A 107 -37.93 47.40 5.50
C LYS A 107 -39.01 47.97 6.43
N ARG A 108 -40.21 47.37 6.43
CA ARG A 108 -41.32 47.76 7.32
C ARG A 108 -40.98 47.50 8.80
N LEU A 109 -40.35 46.37 9.09
CA LEU A 109 -39.90 46.01 10.44
C LEU A 109 -38.75 46.89 10.94
N GLU A 110 -37.81 47.26 10.06
CA GLU A 110 -36.74 48.21 10.39
C GLU A 110 -37.32 49.59 10.79
N LEU A 111 -38.33 50.08 10.07
CA LEU A 111 -39.02 51.32 10.41
C LEU A 111 -39.77 51.23 11.75
N GLN A 112 -40.46 50.11 12.01
CA GLN A 112 -41.11 49.88 13.30
C GLN A 112 -40.12 49.83 14.46
N ASN A 113 -38.96 49.18 14.30
CA ASN A 113 -37.92 49.14 15.32
C ASN A 113 -37.37 50.53 15.63
N ALA A 114 -37.15 51.37 14.62
CA ALA A 114 -36.70 52.75 14.81
C ALA A 114 -37.71 53.58 15.63
N ILE A 115 -39.01 53.42 15.38
CA ILE A 115 -40.08 54.06 16.16
C ILE A 115 -40.08 53.54 17.62
N LEU A 116 -39.88 52.24 17.80
CA LEU A 116 -39.84 51.59 19.11
C LEU A 116 -38.65 52.08 19.94
N GLU A 117 -37.46 52.22 19.34
CA GLU A 117 -36.28 52.78 20.00
C GLU A 117 -36.50 54.23 20.43
N LYS A 118 -37.16 55.05 19.60
CA LYS A 118 -37.52 56.43 19.94
C LYS A 118 -38.46 56.48 21.14
N ASN A 119 -39.45 55.59 21.19
CA ASN A 119 -40.40 55.50 22.30
C ASN A 119 -39.76 54.98 23.59
N VAL A 120 -38.85 54.01 23.51
CA VAL A 120 -38.08 53.50 24.65
C VAL A 120 -37.16 54.60 25.21
N LYS A 121 -36.50 55.38 24.35
CA LYS A 121 -35.71 56.54 24.78
C LYS A 121 -36.57 57.58 25.51
N LYS A 122 -37.76 57.89 24.99
CA LYS A 122 -38.72 58.82 25.64
C LYS A 122 -39.20 58.29 26.99
N TYR A 123 -39.52 56.99 27.09
CA TYR A 123 -39.90 56.35 28.35
C TYR A 123 -38.77 56.37 29.38
N ARG A 124 -37.53 56.06 28.98
CA ARG A 124 -36.35 56.15 29.87
C ARG A 124 -36.12 57.57 30.37
N TYR A 125 -36.34 58.59 29.53
CA TYR A 125 -36.24 60.00 29.91
C TYR A 125 -37.31 60.41 30.94
N GLU A 126 -38.58 60.06 30.73
CA GLU A 126 -39.67 60.32 31.68
C GLU A 126 -39.45 59.57 33.01
N LYS A 127 -39.04 58.30 32.95
CA LYS A 127 -38.71 57.51 34.15
C LYS A 127 -37.58 58.14 34.95
N LYS A 128 -36.55 58.67 34.28
CA LYS A 128 -35.42 59.39 34.91
C LYS A 128 -35.90 60.69 35.59
N LYS A 129 -36.89 61.38 35.01
CA LYS A 129 -37.53 62.58 35.57
C LYS A 129 -38.38 62.25 36.81
N GLU A 130 -39.10 61.13 36.79
CA GLU A 130 -39.80 60.59 37.97
C GLU A 130 -38.83 60.17 39.09
N THR A 131 -37.71 59.53 38.75
CA THR A 131 -36.70 59.14 39.75
C THR A 131 -36.01 60.36 40.36
N MET A 132 -35.79 61.43 39.58
CA MET A 132 -35.29 62.71 40.08
C MET A 132 -36.29 63.40 41.02
N ARG A 133 -37.60 63.37 40.71
CA ARG A 133 -38.65 63.88 41.61
C ARG A 133 -38.80 63.05 42.88
N ALA A 134 -38.69 61.73 42.77
CA ALA A 134 -38.68 60.84 43.93
C ALA A 134 -37.46 61.09 44.83
N ASN A 135 -36.27 61.31 44.25
CA ASN A 135 -35.06 61.67 45.01
C ASN A 135 -35.13 63.07 45.63
N TYR A 136 -35.77 64.05 44.97
CA TYR A 136 -36.04 65.37 45.55
C TYR A 136 -37.00 65.26 46.75
N ASN A 137 -38.09 64.50 46.61
CA ASN A 137 -39.02 64.24 47.71
C ASN A 137 -38.38 63.41 48.84
N LYS A 138 -37.43 62.53 48.53
CA LYS A 138 -36.63 61.79 49.53
C LYS A 138 -35.65 62.70 50.28
N LYS A 139 -35.05 63.70 49.62
CA LYS A 139 -34.23 64.74 50.26
C LYS A 139 -35.06 65.63 51.19
N VAL A 140 -36.26 66.03 50.76
CA VAL A 140 -37.20 66.80 51.59
C VAL A 140 -37.69 65.96 52.79
N ALA A 141 -37.99 64.68 52.59
CA ALA A 141 -38.32 63.76 53.69
C ALA A 141 -37.14 63.49 54.64
N GLN A 142 -35.90 63.49 54.13
CA GLN A 142 -34.68 63.39 54.95
C GLN A 142 -34.38 64.67 55.74
N GLU A 143 -34.76 65.85 55.23
CA GLU A 143 -34.70 67.12 56.00
C GLU A 143 -35.77 67.17 57.10
N VAL A 144 -36.95 66.61 56.87
CA VAL A 144 -38.00 66.46 57.90
C VAL A 144 -37.61 65.41 58.95
N ASN A 145 -37.00 64.28 58.55
CA ASN A 145 -36.50 63.25 59.49
C ASN A 145 -35.21 63.64 60.23
N LYS A 146 -34.51 64.69 59.79
CA LYS A 146 -33.36 65.30 60.51
C LYS A 146 -33.77 65.89 61.86
N SER A 147 -35.07 66.09 62.09
CA SER A 147 -35.61 66.58 63.35
C SER A 147 -35.87 65.48 64.40
N HIS A 148 -35.74 64.18 64.08
CA HIS A 148 -36.17 63.08 64.98
C HIS A 148 -35.21 61.92 65.23
N LEU A 149 -33.93 61.99 64.82
CA LEU A 149 -32.91 61.04 65.32
C LEU A 149 -31.66 61.75 65.84
N ARG A 150 -31.78 62.28 67.06
CA ARG A 150 -30.63 62.64 67.91
C ARG A 150 -30.21 61.42 68.75
N SER A 151 -29.54 60.44 68.13
CA SER A 151 -28.63 59.56 68.87
C SER A 151 -27.54 59.02 67.95
N ALA A 152 -26.32 58.87 68.48
CA ALA A 152 -25.15 58.34 67.76
C ALA A 152 -25.41 56.93 67.19
N THR A 153 -26.32 56.17 67.82
CA THR A 153 -26.73 54.82 67.43
C THR A 153 -27.45 54.81 66.08
N GLY A 154 -28.33 55.79 65.81
CA GLY A 154 -29.06 55.88 64.54
C GLY A 154 -28.16 56.13 63.32
N LYS A 155 -27.14 56.98 63.47
CA LYS A 155 -26.14 57.23 62.43
C LYS A 155 -25.27 55.99 62.15
N ARG A 156 -24.94 55.22 63.20
CA ARG A 156 -24.13 54.00 63.07
C ARG A 156 -24.92 52.86 62.42
N ILE A 157 -26.20 52.71 62.77
CA ILE A 157 -27.11 51.75 62.12
C ILE A 157 -27.25 52.07 60.63
N GLN A 158 -27.41 53.36 60.27
CA GLN A 158 -27.53 53.75 58.88
C GLN A 158 -26.24 53.48 58.08
N LYS A 159 -25.07 53.79 58.65
CA LYS A 159 -23.78 53.50 58.02
C LYS A 159 -23.54 52.00 57.83
N LEU A 160 -23.89 51.18 58.83
CA LEU A 160 -23.79 49.71 58.73
C LEU A 160 -24.75 49.15 57.68
N ASN A 161 -25.97 49.67 57.57
CA ASN A 161 -26.91 49.26 56.53
C ASN A 161 -26.44 49.62 55.12
N ASP A 162 -25.83 50.80 54.95
CA ASP A 162 -25.25 51.21 53.67
C ASP A 162 -24.03 50.32 53.29
N GLU A 163 -23.19 49.95 54.28
CA GLU A 163 -22.08 49.01 54.07
C GLU A 163 -22.57 47.59 53.74
N VAL A 164 -23.59 47.08 54.44
CA VAL A 164 -24.21 45.78 54.14
C VAL A 164 -24.77 45.76 52.73
N TYR A 165 -25.45 46.83 52.31
CA TYR A 165 -25.99 46.95 50.95
C TYR A 165 -24.88 46.99 49.90
N PHE A 166 -23.79 47.72 50.15
CA PHE A 166 -22.62 47.77 49.28
C PHE A 166 -21.97 46.38 49.13
N TRP A 167 -21.75 45.67 50.24
CA TRP A 167 -21.15 44.33 50.22
C TRP A 167 -22.07 43.28 49.61
N GLN A 168 -23.40 43.40 49.77
CA GLN A 168 -24.36 42.53 49.09
C GLN A 168 -24.35 42.75 47.57
N ALA A 169 -24.28 43.99 47.11
CA ALA A 169 -24.14 44.30 45.69
C ALA A 169 -22.82 43.74 45.12
N ARG A 170 -21.71 43.94 45.84
CA ARG A 170 -20.38 43.42 45.49
C ARG A 170 -20.32 41.89 45.46
N TYR A 171 -20.94 41.24 46.45
CA TYR A 171 -21.03 39.77 46.51
C TYR A 171 -21.82 39.22 45.33
N THR A 172 -22.92 39.87 44.94
CA THR A 172 -23.72 39.46 43.78
C THR A 172 -22.94 39.63 42.49
N GLU A 173 -22.25 40.76 42.32
CA GLU A 173 -21.39 41.05 41.16
C GLU A 173 -20.24 40.03 41.01
N VAL A 174 -19.53 39.74 42.11
CA VAL A 174 -18.45 38.74 42.12
C VAL A 174 -18.99 37.32 41.93
N LYS A 175 -20.18 37.01 42.46
CA LYS A 175 -20.83 35.71 42.26
C LYS A 175 -21.22 35.50 40.80
N ASP A 176 -21.77 36.53 40.15
CA ASP A 176 -22.12 36.49 38.73
C ASP A 176 -20.85 36.35 37.85
N GLU A 177 -19.77 37.07 38.18
CA GLU A 177 -18.47 36.92 37.51
C GLU A 177 -17.85 35.52 37.71
N LEU A 178 -18.00 34.94 38.91
CA LEU A 178 -17.50 33.60 39.22
C LEU A 178 -18.33 32.52 38.51
N GLU A 179 -19.65 32.67 38.44
CA GLU A 179 -20.53 31.76 37.67
C GLU A 179 -20.19 31.80 36.17
N ASP A 180 -19.89 32.98 35.61
CA ASP A 180 -19.44 33.13 34.21
C ASP A 180 -18.04 32.52 33.97
N LEU A 181 -17.13 32.61 34.95
CA LEU A 181 -15.80 31.99 34.88
C LEU A 181 -15.87 30.45 35.01
N VAL A 182 -16.76 29.93 35.85
CA VAL A 182 -16.98 28.48 36.05
C VAL A 182 -17.73 27.84 34.87
N GLN A 183 -18.52 28.61 34.11
CA GLN A 183 -19.25 28.12 32.93
C GLN A 183 -18.54 28.31 31.59
N LYS A 184 -17.34 28.91 31.55
CA LYS A 184 -16.58 29.15 30.31
C LYS A 184 -16.21 27.84 29.60
N LYS A 185 -17.05 27.40 28.66
CA LYS A 185 -16.74 26.35 27.70
C LYS A 185 -15.67 26.87 26.73
N ILE A 186 -14.71 26.04 26.37
CA ILE A 186 -13.76 26.36 25.29
C ILE A 186 -14.56 26.45 23.98
N PRO A 187 -14.58 27.59 23.27
CA PRO A 187 -15.29 27.72 22.00
C PRO A 187 -14.54 26.92 20.93
N THR A 188 -15.13 25.80 20.51
CA THR A 188 -14.53 24.88 19.52
C THR A 188 -15.14 25.01 18.13
N TYR A 189 -16.25 25.72 17.99
CA TYR A 189 -17.03 25.81 16.76
C TYR A 189 -17.65 27.19 16.58
N GLU A 190 -17.26 27.89 15.53
CA GLU A 190 -17.71 29.26 15.22
C GLU A 190 -17.94 29.43 13.72
N LYS A 191 -18.90 30.28 13.32
CA LYS A 191 -19.21 30.58 11.90
C LYS A 191 -19.38 29.31 11.04
N ALA A 192 -20.04 28.29 11.60
CA ALA A 192 -20.25 26.98 11.01
C ALA A 192 -18.96 26.14 10.74
N LYS A 193 -17.83 26.48 11.35
CA LYS A 193 -16.53 25.81 11.19
C LYS A 193 -15.93 25.47 12.56
N TYR A 194 -15.20 24.36 12.64
CA TYR A 194 -14.34 24.13 13.81
C TYR A 194 -13.14 25.07 13.74
N ASN A 195 -12.67 25.52 14.90
CA ASN A 195 -11.50 26.39 14.98
C ASN A 195 -10.23 25.62 14.53
N ASP A 196 -9.17 26.38 14.23
CA ASP A 196 -7.94 25.84 13.67
C ASP A 196 -7.13 25.06 14.72
N THR A 197 -7.20 25.45 15.99
CA THR A 197 -6.61 24.71 17.11
C THR A 197 -7.20 23.30 17.26
N VAL A 198 -8.52 23.14 17.18
CA VAL A 198 -9.18 21.82 17.24
C VAL A 198 -8.79 20.97 16.04
N ARG A 199 -8.64 21.58 14.86
CA ARG A 199 -8.15 20.87 13.68
C ARG A 199 -6.73 20.37 13.87
N GLU A 200 -5.83 21.21 14.32
CA GLU A 200 -4.42 20.87 14.60
C GLU A 200 -4.34 19.71 15.59
N VAL A 201 -5.03 19.80 16.74
CA VAL A 201 -5.13 18.72 17.73
C VAL A 201 -5.63 17.41 17.10
N TYR A 202 -6.62 17.49 16.21
CA TYR A 202 -7.15 16.31 15.52
C TYR A 202 -6.16 15.73 14.49
N MET A 203 -5.40 16.57 13.80
CA MET A 203 -4.33 16.12 12.89
C MET A 203 -3.24 15.41 13.67
N ASP A 204 -2.78 15.98 14.78
CA ASP A 204 -1.74 15.39 15.63
C ASP A 204 -2.16 14.05 16.21
N LEU A 205 -3.35 13.99 16.82
CA LEU A 205 -3.85 12.76 17.43
C LEU A 205 -3.96 11.62 16.41
N VAL A 206 -4.40 11.90 15.18
CA VAL A 206 -4.61 10.85 14.17
C VAL A 206 -3.34 10.50 13.41
N ALA A 207 -2.66 11.51 12.87
CA ALA A 207 -1.57 11.33 11.94
C ALA A 207 -0.24 11.09 12.65
N ASN A 208 0.05 11.84 13.72
CA ASN A 208 1.28 11.64 14.51
C ASN A 208 1.11 10.52 15.56
N MET A 209 0.05 10.59 16.38
CA MET A 209 -0.13 9.69 17.54
C MET A 209 -0.93 8.40 17.22
N GLY A 210 -1.45 8.25 16.00
CA GLY A 210 -2.09 7.01 15.54
C GLY A 210 -3.50 6.74 16.06
N VAL A 211 -4.14 7.70 16.74
CA VAL A 211 -5.50 7.56 17.30
C VAL A 211 -6.53 7.31 16.20
N SER A 212 -7.50 6.43 16.46
CA SER A 212 -8.60 6.17 15.53
C SER A 212 -9.50 7.41 15.37
N CYS A 213 -9.85 7.78 14.14
CA CYS A 213 -10.76 8.91 13.86
C CYS A 213 -12.08 8.84 14.64
N SER A 214 -12.55 7.64 14.98
CA SER A 214 -13.78 7.43 15.76
C SER A 214 -13.63 7.76 17.25
N LYS A 215 -12.39 7.80 17.76
CA LYS A 215 -12.06 7.96 19.19
C LYS A 215 -11.46 9.32 19.52
N VAL A 216 -10.97 10.09 18.55
CA VAL A 216 -10.32 11.39 18.78
C VAL A 216 -11.17 12.32 19.65
N SER A 217 -12.47 12.47 19.34
CA SER A 217 -13.36 13.32 20.14
C SER A 217 -13.49 12.86 21.59
N GLN A 218 -13.47 11.54 21.81
CA GLN A 218 -13.53 10.94 23.15
C GLN A 218 -12.22 11.18 23.91
N VAL A 219 -11.08 11.06 23.23
CA VAL A 219 -9.75 11.34 23.80
C VAL A 219 -9.67 12.80 24.24
N VAL A 220 -9.97 13.74 23.34
CA VAL A 220 -9.94 15.18 23.64
C VAL A 220 -10.87 15.51 24.82
N ARG A 221 -12.09 14.98 24.80
CA ARG A 221 -13.05 15.19 25.89
C ARG A 221 -12.53 14.62 27.22
N THR A 222 -12.01 13.39 27.21
CA THR A 222 -11.51 12.72 28.42
C THR A 222 -10.35 13.49 29.04
N VAL A 223 -9.39 13.94 28.22
CA VAL A 223 -8.23 14.70 28.68
C VAL A 223 -8.67 16.04 29.28
N LEU A 224 -9.49 16.81 28.56
CA LEU A 224 -9.91 18.14 29.01
C LEU A 224 -10.84 18.08 30.23
N GLU A 225 -11.78 17.15 30.27
CA GLU A 225 -12.72 17.03 31.40
C GLU A 225 -12.06 16.42 32.64
N LYS A 226 -11.23 15.38 32.49
CA LYS A 226 -10.65 14.66 33.66
C LYS A 226 -9.34 15.25 34.17
N LEU A 227 -8.46 15.76 33.29
CA LEU A 227 -7.16 16.30 33.70
C LEU A 227 -7.20 17.82 33.88
N ALA A 228 -7.92 18.54 33.02
CA ALA A 228 -7.99 19.99 33.08
C ALA A 228 -9.25 20.54 33.78
N GLY A 229 -10.22 19.68 34.12
CA GLY A 229 -11.50 20.11 34.71
C GLY A 229 -12.34 20.99 33.79
N MET A 230 -12.04 21.03 32.49
CA MET A 230 -12.66 21.93 31.52
C MET A 230 -13.74 21.21 30.71
N LYS A 231 -14.95 21.78 30.68
CA LYS A 231 -16.02 21.30 29.80
C LYS A 231 -15.80 21.80 28.38
N VAL A 232 -15.86 20.87 27.43
CA VAL A 232 -15.64 21.14 26.00
C VAL A 232 -16.96 21.15 25.26
N ASP A 233 -17.12 22.13 24.37
CA ASP A 233 -18.29 22.25 23.51
C ASP A 233 -18.29 21.19 22.37
N ARG A 234 -18.86 21.52 21.21
CA ARG A 234 -19.03 20.60 20.10
C ARG A 234 -17.67 20.20 19.52
N LEU A 235 -17.41 18.91 19.47
CA LEU A 235 -16.18 18.35 18.87
C LEU A 235 -16.46 17.69 17.50
N PRO A 236 -15.48 17.69 16.58
CA PRO A 236 -15.63 17.03 15.28
C PRO A 236 -15.92 15.53 15.42
N LYS A 237 -16.91 15.05 14.66
CA LYS A 237 -17.22 13.62 14.51
C LYS A 237 -16.18 12.92 13.64
N GLY A 238 -16.13 11.59 13.72
CA GLY A 238 -15.17 10.77 12.97
C GLY A 238 -15.17 10.99 11.45
N SER A 239 -16.30 11.34 10.83
CA SER A 239 -16.36 11.67 9.40
C SER A 239 -15.60 12.95 9.04
N ILE A 240 -15.63 13.95 9.90
CA ILE A 240 -14.90 15.21 9.74
C ILE A 240 -13.42 14.99 10.04
N CYS A 241 -13.12 14.19 11.06
CA CYS A 241 -11.76 13.77 11.37
C CYS A 241 -11.08 13.05 10.19
N LYS A 242 -11.79 12.19 9.44
CA LYS A 242 -11.29 11.59 8.19
C LYS A 242 -10.94 12.64 7.12
N THR A 243 -11.66 13.77 7.09
CA THR A 243 -11.33 14.89 6.21
C THR A 243 -10.06 15.60 6.69
N MET A 244 -9.90 15.80 8.00
CA MET A 244 -8.71 16.41 8.60
C MET A 244 -7.43 15.61 8.35
N VAL A 245 -7.50 14.30 8.14
CA VAL A 245 -6.33 13.50 7.69
C VAL A 245 -5.82 13.95 6.31
N LEU A 246 -6.72 14.33 5.40
CA LEU A 246 -6.34 14.85 4.07
C LEU A 246 -5.92 16.32 4.15
N GLU A 247 -6.44 17.06 5.13
CA GLU A 247 -5.90 18.39 5.46
C GLU A 247 -4.44 18.24 5.94
N ALA A 248 -4.16 17.32 6.87
CA ALA A 248 -2.80 17.01 7.37
C ALA A 248 -1.84 16.63 6.24
N ARG A 249 -2.29 15.81 5.27
CA ARG A 249 -1.51 15.51 4.05
C ARG A 249 -1.12 16.78 3.31
N HIS A 250 -2.06 17.70 3.12
CA HIS A 250 -1.77 18.95 2.42
C HIS A 250 -0.84 19.86 3.21
N VAL A 251 -0.99 19.92 4.54
CA VAL A 251 -0.04 20.63 5.41
C VAL A 251 1.37 20.04 5.24
N ALA A 252 1.50 18.72 5.16
CA ALA A 252 2.78 18.06 4.92
C ALA A 252 3.35 18.41 3.53
N LEU A 253 2.53 18.48 2.49
CA LEU A 253 2.95 18.94 1.16
C LEU A 253 3.42 20.40 1.17
N GLN A 254 2.74 21.29 1.91
CA GLN A 254 3.18 22.68 2.06
C GLN A 254 4.50 22.81 2.82
N HIS A 255 4.70 22.00 3.86
CA HIS A 255 5.98 21.91 4.57
C HIS A 255 7.09 21.55 3.56
N VAL A 256 6.89 20.50 2.77
CA VAL A 256 7.84 20.06 1.75
C VAL A 256 8.10 21.16 0.71
N LYS A 257 7.04 21.79 0.19
CA LYS A 257 7.12 22.87 -0.80
C LYS A 257 7.98 24.03 -0.28
N GLU A 258 7.70 24.50 0.94
CA GLU A 258 8.43 25.61 1.53
C GLU A 258 9.90 25.25 1.76
N THR A 259 10.19 24.06 2.24
CA THR A 259 11.57 23.62 2.48
C THR A 259 12.34 23.50 1.18
N ILE A 260 11.83 22.77 0.17
CA ILE A 260 12.51 22.62 -1.14
C ILE A 260 12.72 23.98 -1.83
N SER A 261 11.81 24.95 -1.64
CA SER A 261 11.97 26.27 -2.24
C SER A 261 13.24 27.00 -1.80
N LYS A 262 13.73 26.71 -0.58
CA LYS A 262 14.93 27.32 0.03
C LYS A 262 16.24 26.62 -0.35
N GLU A 263 16.15 25.42 -0.91
CA GLU A 263 17.32 24.61 -1.28
C GLU A 263 17.79 24.88 -2.71
N THR A 264 19.09 24.74 -2.95
CA THR A 264 19.68 24.76 -4.31
C THR A 264 19.81 23.37 -4.89
N ASP A 265 20.16 22.40 -4.04
CA ASP A 265 20.55 21.06 -4.41
C ASP A 265 20.01 20.08 -3.38
N VAL A 266 19.39 19.00 -3.86
CA VAL A 266 18.83 17.98 -2.98
C VAL A 266 19.11 16.57 -3.49
N THR A 267 19.05 15.60 -2.57
CA THR A 267 19.13 14.18 -2.91
C THR A 267 17.73 13.57 -2.93
N LEU A 268 17.30 13.05 -4.09
CA LEU A 268 16.08 12.25 -4.18
C LEU A 268 16.40 10.81 -3.76
N CYS A 269 15.65 10.30 -2.79
CA CYS A 269 15.69 8.90 -2.39
C CYS A 269 14.39 8.17 -2.76
N THR A 270 14.51 6.95 -3.27
CA THR A 270 13.39 6.13 -3.73
C THR A 270 13.54 4.69 -3.28
N ASP A 271 12.39 4.04 -3.08
CA ASP A 271 12.33 2.60 -2.78
C ASP A 271 10.96 2.04 -3.18
N SER A 272 10.90 0.73 -3.45
CA SER A 272 9.68 0.02 -3.84
C SER A 272 9.56 -1.34 -3.16
N THR A 273 8.36 -1.66 -2.68
CA THR A 273 8.07 -2.93 -2.02
C THR A 273 6.76 -3.55 -2.52
N THR A 274 6.52 -4.81 -2.20
CA THR A 274 5.25 -5.49 -2.45
C THR A 274 4.63 -5.97 -1.14
N LYS A 275 3.42 -5.50 -0.82
CA LYS A 275 2.67 -5.87 0.40
C LYS A 275 1.27 -6.32 0.03
N PHE A 276 0.87 -7.51 0.49
CA PHE A 276 -0.45 -8.09 0.23
C PHE A 276 -0.86 -8.10 -1.26
N GLY A 277 0.09 -8.32 -2.17
CA GLY A 277 -0.14 -8.31 -3.62
C GLY A 277 -0.20 -6.90 -4.27
N HIS A 278 -0.10 -5.83 -3.47
CA HIS A 278 -0.01 -4.46 -3.94
C HIS A 278 1.47 -4.02 -3.99
N LYS A 279 1.85 -3.34 -5.07
CA LYS A 279 3.18 -2.72 -5.19
C LYS A 279 3.10 -1.30 -4.67
N TYR A 280 4.01 -0.90 -3.79
CA TYR A 280 4.11 0.45 -3.26
C TYR A 280 5.49 1.02 -3.53
N SER A 281 5.56 2.32 -3.78
CA SER A 281 6.80 3.08 -3.77
C SER A 281 6.73 4.27 -2.86
N THR A 282 7.84 4.57 -2.21
CA THR A 282 8.05 5.76 -1.42
C THR A 282 9.12 6.62 -2.08
N ALA A 283 8.99 7.93 -1.94
CA ALA A 283 10.03 8.86 -2.33
C ALA A 283 10.23 9.88 -1.22
N GLY A 284 11.47 10.31 -1.03
CA GLY A 284 11.80 11.39 -0.12
C GLY A 284 12.97 12.22 -0.61
N ILE A 285 13.17 13.36 0.03
CA ILE A 285 14.25 14.28 -0.30
C ILE A 285 15.11 14.47 0.95
N PHE A 286 16.42 14.29 0.79
CA PHE A 286 17.40 14.64 1.80
C PHE A 286 18.01 16.02 1.53
N LEU A 287 18.18 16.76 2.61
CA LEU A 287 18.76 18.09 2.66
C LEU A 287 20.20 18.05 3.16
N LYS A 288 20.95 19.14 2.99
CA LYS A 288 22.35 19.25 3.47
C LYS A 288 22.49 19.08 4.98
N ASP A 289 21.49 19.49 5.75
CA ASP A 289 21.44 19.31 7.22
C ASP A 289 21.16 17.85 7.64
N ARG A 290 20.99 16.94 6.67
CA ARG A 290 20.64 15.52 6.82
C ARG A 290 19.21 15.26 7.27
N THR A 291 18.35 16.28 7.24
CA THR A 291 16.91 16.10 7.39
C THR A 291 16.35 15.42 6.15
N ARG A 292 15.45 14.45 6.34
CA ARG A 292 14.73 13.78 5.27
C ARG A 292 13.26 14.17 5.31
N LEU A 293 12.74 14.59 4.17
CA LEU A 293 11.32 14.84 3.97
C LEU A 293 10.73 13.78 3.04
N ASN A 294 9.78 12.99 3.53
CA ASN A 294 8.93 12.15 2.71
C ASN A 294 8.07 13.02 1.79
N ILE A 295 8.11 12.77 0.49
CA ILE A 295 7.32 13.50 -0.51
C ILE A 295 6.09 12.71 -0.99
N GLY A 296 6.03 11.42 -0.67
CA GLY A 296 4.86 10.59 -0.89
C GLY A 296 5.16 9.10 -0.75
N LEU A 297 4.08 8.34 -0.55
CA LEU A 297 4.06 6.88 -0.59
C LEU A 297 2.80 6.43 -1.34
N ARG A 298 2.96 5.71 -2.45
CA ARG A 298 1.85 5.38 -3.35
C ARG A 298 1.91 3.98 -3.91
N GLU A 299 0.73 3.44 -4.17
CA GLU A 299 0.56 2.19 -4.88
C GLU A 299 0.90 2.35 -6.37
N GLN A 300 1.70 1.44 -6.94
CA GLN A 300 2.07 1.41 -8.35
C GLN A 300 1.17 0.48 -9.17
N ALA A 301 1.06 0.77 -10.47
CA ALA A 301 0.34 -0.09 -11.41
C ALA A 301 1.12 -1.37 -11.73
N SER A 302 2.40 -1.21 -12.11
CA SER A 302 3.39 -2.28 -12.27
C SER A 302 4.60 -2.04 -11.34
N GLY A 303 5.74 -2.68 -11.61
CA GLY A 303 7.01 -2.39 -10.91
C GLY A 303 8.10 -2.00 -11.90
N SER A 304 7.74 -1.29 -12.97
CA SER A 304 8.68 -0.83 -14.00
C SER A 304 9.29 0.52 -13.62
N ALA A 305 10.46 0.81 -14.19
CA ALA A 305 11.18 2.06 -13.94
C ALA A 305 10.38 3.30 -14.39
N MET A 306 9.67 3.18 -15.51
CA MET A 306 8.80 4.26 -16.03
C MET A 306 7.59 4.50 -15.13
N ASP A 307 7.01 3.45 -14.54
CA ASP A 307 5.94 3.61 -13.56
C ASP A 307 6.45 4.31 -12.29
N LEU A 308 7.64 3.94 -11.79
CA LEU A 308 8.26 4.63 -10.66
C LEU A 308 8.48 6.12 -10.97
N PHE A 309 9.04 6.45 -12.14
CA PHE A 309 9.21 7.83 -12.59
C PHE A 309 7.89 8.60 -12.63
N ASN A 310 6.85 8.02 -13.23
CA ASN A 310 5.54 8.66 -13.28
C ASN A 310 4.95 8.88 -11.88
N VAL A 311 5.16 7.95 -10.95
CA VAL A 311 4.71 8.11 -9.56
C VAL A 311 5.48 9.24 -8.85
N VAL A 312 6.80 9.31 -8.99
CA VAL A 312 7.61 10.41 -8.43
C VAL A 312 7.17 11.74 -9.02
N LYS A 313 6.93 11.81 -10.33
CA LYS A 313 6.40 12.99 -11.00
C LYS A 313 5.04 13.41 -10.44
N GLU A 314 4.12 12.47 -10.24
CA GLU A 314 2.83 12.74 -9.59
C GLU A 314 2.98 13.23 -8.13
N MET A 315 4.02 12.82 -7.40
CA MET A 315 4.31 13.29 -6.04
C MET A 315 4.83 14.74 -6.07
N VAL A 316 5.79 15.04 -6.96
CA VAL A 316 6.31 16.41 -7.15
C VAL A 316 5.19 17.36 -7.58
N GLN A 317 4.32 16.93 -8.50
CA GLN A 317 3.15 17.70 -8.91
C GLN A 317 2.24 18.06 -7.73
N ASP A 318 1.99 17.12 -6.82
CA ASP A 318 1.17 17.38 -5.64
C ASP A 318 1.81 18.36 -4.65
N ILE A 319 3.16 18.43 -4.60
CA ILE A 319 3.88 19.41 -3.77
C ILE A 319 3.66 20.83 -4.30
N VAL A 320 3.85 21.03 -5.62
CA VAL A 320 3.83 22.37 -6.20
C VAL A 320 2.40 22.91 -6.43
N ARG A 321 1.44 22.00 -6.67
CA ARG A 321 0.04 22.33 -6.95
C ARG A 321 -0.58 23.10 -5.78
N SER A 322 -1.25 24.20 -6.10
CA SER A 322 -1.99 25.00 -5.13
C SER A 322 -3.35 25.40 -5.70
N PRO A 323 -4.44 25.39 -4.89
CA PRO A 323 -5.77 25.76 -5.37
C PRO A 323 -5.77 27.17 -6.00
N GLY A 324 -6.21 27.26 -7.25
CA GLY A 324 -6.31 28.54 -7.98
C GLY A 324 -5.03 29.00 -8.68
N VAL A 325 -3.95 28.22 -8.66
CA VAL A 325 -2.73 28.48 -9.46
C VAL A 325 -2.88 27.89 -10.86
N ASP A 326 -2.41 28.63 -11.86
CA ASP A 326 -2.43 28.23 -13.28
C ASP A 326 -1.63 26.94 -13.53
N ILE A 327 -2.05 26.17 -14.53
CA ILE A 327 -1.40 24.94 -14.97
C ILE A 327 0.04 25.22 -15.42
N ASP A 328 0.26 26.30 -16.18
CA ASP A 328 1.59 26.65 -16.69
C ASP A 328 2.56 27.03 -15.57
N LYS A 329 2.09 27.76 -14.57
CA LYS A 329 2.88 28.06 -13.36
C LYS A 329 3.18 26.81 -12.55
N THR A 330 2.24 25.86 -12.49
CA THR A 330 2.44 24.59 -11.80
C THR A 330 3.50 23.73 -12.50
N ASP A 331 3.48 23.69 -13.84
CA ASP A 331 4.47 22.97 -14.66
C ASP A 331 5.88 23.58 -14.53
N HIS A 332 5.99 24.92 -14.48
CA HIS A 332 7.27 25.58 -14.23
C HIS A 332 7.86 25.20 -12.85
N LEU A 333 7.05 25.30 -11.79
CA LEU A 333 7.47 24.93 -10.43
C LEU A 333 7.83 23.44 -10.31
N GLU A 334 7.10 22.56 -11.01
CA GLU A 334 7.42 21.13 -11.07
C GLU A 334 8.83 20.92 -11.64
N LYS A 335 9.12 21.55 -12.78
CA LYS A 335 10.43 21.48 -13.45
C LYS A 335 11.54 22.05 -12.57
N GLU A 336 11.30 23.16 -11.87
CA GLU A 336 12.26 23.71 -10.90
C GLU A 336 12.65 22.68 -9.83
N VAL A 337 11.67 21.94 -9.26
CA VAL A 337 11.97 20.90 -8.26
C VAL A 337 12.87 19.82 -8.85
N PHE A 338 12.60 19.36 -10.07
CA PHE A 338 13.44 18.35 -10.74
C PHE A 338 14.84 18.87 -11.07
N VAL A 339 15.00 20.15 -11.40
CA VAL A 339 16.32 20.76 -11.66
C VAL A 339 17.18 20.80 -10.40
N LYS A 340 16.57 21.01 -9.22
CA LYS A 340 17.25 20.99 -7.91
C LYS A 340 17.74 19.60 -7.49
N ILE A 341 17.25 18.51 -8.09
CA ILE A 341 17.71 17.16 -7.80
C ILE A 341 19.09 16.97 -8.44
N SER A 342 20.14 17.03 -7.62
CA SER A 342 21.53 16.85 -8.05
C SER A 342 22.06 15.46 -7.73
N ASN A 343 21.42 14.72 -6.82
CA ASN A 343 21.77 13.35 -6.51
C ASN A 343 20.54 12.44 -6.48
N LEU A 344 20.73 11.20 -6.92
CA LEU A 344 19.77 10.09 -6.85
C LEU A 344 20.32 9.01 -5.93
N PHE A 345 19.47 8.50 -5.06
CA PHE A 345 19.85 7.52 -4.06
C PHE A 345 18.80 6.42 -3.89
N GLY A 346 19.16 5.17 -4.13
CA GLY A 346 18.21 4.07 -4.05
C GLY A 346 18.85 2.70 -3.80
N ASP A 347 18.10 1.65 -4.08
CA ASP A 347 18.63 0.29 -4.15
C ASP A 347 19.45 0.08 -5.44
N ARG A 348 20.10 -1.09 -5.56
CA ARG A 348 20.91 -1.43 -6.72
C ARG A 348 20.15 -2.25 -7.77
N ALA A 349 18.83 -2.33 -7.68
CA ALA A 349 18.02 -3.12 -8.58
C ALA A 349 18.07 -2.55 -10.00
N ASN A 350 17.89 -3.43 -11.00
CA ASN A 350 17.88 -3.01 -12.40
C ASN A 350 16.76 -2.01 -12.71
N THR A 351 15.65 -2.06 -11.98
CA THR A 351 14.56 -1.08 -12.09
C THR A 351 15.02 0.30 -11.66
N GLU A 352 15.75 0.39 -10.54
CA GLU A 352 16.23 1.66 -9.99
C GLU A 352 17.30 2.30 -10.87
N LYS A 353 18.25 1.51 -11.37
CA LYS A 353 19.25 1.99 -12.33
C LYS A 353 18.61 2.58 -13.59
N LYS A 354 17.57 1.91 -14.12
CA LYS A 354 16.80 2.43 -15.27
C LYS A 354 16.01 3.67 -14.92
N PHE A 355 15.48 3.76 -13.70
CA PHE A 355 14.78 4.95 -13.21
C PHE A 355 15.74 6.15 -13.15
N ASN A 356 16.97 5.95 -12.66
CA ASN A 356 18.00 6.99 -12.62
C ASN A 356 18.28 7.55 -14.01
N THR A 357 18.47 6.68 -15.01
CA THR A 357 18.65 7.11 -16.40
C THR A 357 17.47 7.92 -16.91
N ILE A 358 16.23 7.45 -16.69
CA ILE A 358 15.01 8.16 -17.13
C ILE A 358 14.93 9.56 -16.49
N LEU A 359 15.25 9.68 -15.20
CA LEU A 359 15.21 10.96 -14.50
C LEU A 359 16.31 11.89 -14.97
N SER A 360 17.55 11.40 -15.12
CA SER A 360 18.68 12.16 -15.65
C SER A 360 18.40 12.69 -17.07
N ASP A 361 17.81 11.86 -17.93
CA ASP A 361 17.37 12.26 -19.28
C ASP A 361 16.26 13.32 -19.24
N TYR A 362 15.28 13.14 -18.35
CA TYR A 362 14.20 14.11 -18.18
C TYR A 362 14.73 15.47 -17.68
N ARG A 363 15.63 15.45 -16.69
CA ARG A 363 16.27 16.65 -16.14
C ARG A 363 17.07 17.39 -17.21
N SER A 364 17.87 16.67 -17.99
CA SER A 364 18.66 17.23 -19.09
C SER A 364 17.79 17.95 -20.14
N LYS A 365 16.59 17.42 -20.42
CA LYS A 365 15.62 18.03 -21.36
C LYS A 365 14.95 19.30 -20.81
N ILE A 366 14.79 19.44 -19.50
CA ILE A 366 14.10 20.59 -18.89
C ILE A 366 15.05 21.70 -18.45
N LEU A 367 16.34 21.42 -18.26
CA LEU A 367 17.35 22.41 -17.86
C LEU A 367 17.34 23.70 -18.71
N PRO A 368 17.27 23.64 -20.07
CA PRO A 368 17.24 24.86 -20.89
C PRO A 368 16.03 25.77 -20.65
N ASN A 369 14.95 25.23 -20.08
CA ASN A 369 13.72 25.97 -19.82
C ASN A 369 13.72 26.68 -18.47
N ILE A 370 14.64 26.32 -17.57
CA ILE A 370 14.65 26.76 -16.17
C ILE A 370 15.92 27.54 -15.86
N VAL A 371 17.07 27.11 -16.38
CA VAL A 371 18.35 27.79 -16.13
C VAL A 371 18.48 28.96 -17.08
N GLU A 372 18.54 30.16 -16.52
CA GLU A 372 18.70 31.39 -17.31
C GLU A 372 20.02 31.35 -18.10
N ARG A 373 19.98 31.78 -19.37
CA ARG A 373 21.14 31.80 -20.28
C ARG A 373 21.80 30.43 -20.48
N PHE A 374 21.08 29.32 -20.27
CA PHE A 374 21.62 27.96 -20.42
C PHE A 374 22.32 27.72 -21.77
N VAL A 375 21.77 28.29 -22.84
CA VAL A 375 22.30 28.17 -24.21
C VAL A 375 23.69 28.80 -24.36
N ASN A 376 23.97 29.84 -23.55
CA ASN A 376 25.21 30.62 -23.62
C ASN A 376 26.36 29.99 -22.82
N TYR A 377 26.09 28.96 -22.01
CA TYR A 377 27.14 28.20 -21.34
C TYR A 377 27.95 27.38 -22.33
N SER A 378 29.24 27.18 -22.00
CA SER A 378 30.10 26.23 -22.69
C SER A 378 29.58 24.80 -22.52
N GLU A 379 29.98 23.88 -23.41
CA GLU A 379 29.60 22.47 -23.30
C GLU A 379 30.10 21.82 -21.99
N SER A 380 31.24 22.28 -21.47
CA SER A 380 31.76 21.86 -20.16
C SER A 380 30.84 22.31 -19.01
N GLU A 381 30.37 23.56 -19.03
CA GLU A 381 29.43 24.07 -18.03
C GLU A 381 28.06 23.40 -18.12
N LYS A 382 27.55 23.18 -19.34
CA LYS A 382 26.32 22.43 -19.56
C LYS A 382 26.43 21.00 -19.03
N ALA A 383 27.56 20.33 -19.25
CA ALA A 383 27.82 19.00 -18.70
C ALA A 383 27.83 19.01 -17.16
N LYS A 384 28.48 20.01 -16.54
CA LYS A 384 28.49 20.17 -15.07
C LYS A 384 27.09 20.44 -14.49
N LEU A 385 26.27 21.24 -15.17
CA LEU A 385 24.90 21.53 -14.74
C LEU A 385 23.97 20.32 -14.94
N SER A 386 24.20 19.54 -15.99
CA SER A 386 23.42 18.34 -16.32
C SER A 386 23.79 17.13 -15.48
N LEU A 387 24.96 17.14 -14.84
CA LEU A 387 25.42 16.07 -13.98
C LEU A 387 24.41 15.79 -12.85
N VAL A 388 24.02 14.52 -12.76
CA VAL A 388 23.25 13.96 -11.64
C VAL A 388 24.09 12.83 -11.06
N ASN A 389 24.39 12.89 -9.76
CA ASN A 389 25.16 11.86 -9.10
C ASN A 389 24.26 10.67 -8.77
N GLU A 390 24.63 9.47 -9.23
CA GLU A 390 23.88 8.24 -8.99
C GLU A 390 24.57 7.43 -7.91
N LEU A 391 23.92 7.33 -6.75
CA LEU A 391 24.47 6.66 -5.57
C LEU A 391 23.51 5.58 -5.07
N PHE A 392 24.06 4.66 -4.29
CA PHE A 392 23.33 3.48 -3.87
C PHE A 392 23.52 3.22 -2.38
N CYS A 393 22.47 2.71 -1.75
CA CYS A 393 22.49 2.33 -0.35
C CYS A 393 23.60 1.33 -0.03
N GLY A 394 24.44 1.68 0.95
CA GLY A 394 25.57 0.86 1.39
C GLY A 394 25.15 -0.49 1.95
N LEU A 395 23.97 -0.59 2.58
CA LEU A 395 23.47 -1.85 3.14
C LEU A 395 23.26 -2.93 2.07
N HIS A 396 22.95 -2.57 0.82
CA HIS A 396 22.85 -3.54 -0.27
C HIS A 396 24.19 -4.19 -0.63
N LEU A 397 25.33 -3.62 -0.21
CA LEU A 397 26.61 -4.32 -0.29
C LEU A 397 26.55 -5.59 0.53
N ILE A 398 26.09 -5.52 1.79
CA ILE A 398 26.02 -6.67 2.70
C ILE A 398 25.06 -7.73 2.17
N ASP A 399 23.93 -7.33 1.58
CA ASP A 399 23.01 -8.25 0.88
C ASP A 399 23.70 -8.95 -0.32
N GLY A 400 24.49 -8.19 -1.10
CA GLY A 400 25.34 -8.74 -2.16
C GLY A 400 26.40 -9.72 -1.65
N LEU A 401 27.02 -9.42 -0.51
CA LEU A 401 27.97 -10.31 0.17
C LEU A 401 27.26 -11.60 0.63
N ALA A 402 26.07 -11.50 1.22
CA ALA A 402 25.28 -12.66 1.64
C ALA A 402 24.93 -13.58 0.46
N HIS A 403 24.45 -13.01 -0.65
CA HIS A 403 24.18 -13.77 -1.87
C HIS A 403 25.43 -14.47 -2.40
N GLN A 404 26.54 -13.74 -2.46
CA GLN A 404 27.80 -14.30 -2.95
C GLN A 404 28.34 -15.40 -2.03
N ALA A 405 28.24 -15.26 -0.72
CA ALA A 405 28.66 -16.28 0.23
C ALA A 405 27.90 -17.59 0.02
N ASN A 406 26.58 -17.52 -0.21
CA ASN A 406 25.77 -18.70 -0.54
C ASN A 406 26.25 -19.39 -1.83
N VAL A 407 26.55 -18.63 -2.88
CA VAL A 407 27.07 -19.19 -4.15
C VAL A 407 28.44 -19.82 -3.95
N THR A 408 29.34 -19.15 -3.24
CA THR A 408 30.69 -19.62 -2.97
C THR A 408 30.68 -20.89 -2.13
N LEU A 409 29.88 -20.94 -1.07
CA LEU A 409 29.72 -22.14 -0.24
C LEU A 409 29.06 -23.28 -1.02
N ALA A 410 28.09 -23.02 -1.90
CA ALA A 410 27.54 -24.06 -2.77
C ALA A 410 28.61 -24.71 -3.67
N LEU A 411 29.53 -23.90 -4.22
CA LEU A 411 30.64 -24.39 -5.02
C LEU A 411 31.63 -25.18 -4.18
N TRP A 412 31.99 -24.68 -2.99
CA TRP A 412 32.88 -25.38 -2.07
C TRP A 412 32.29 -26.73 -1.62
N GLU A 413 31.02 -26.75 -1.20
CA GLU A 413 30.30 -27.98 -0.86
C GLU A 413 30.27 -28.95 -2.05
N LYS A 414 30.05 -28.47 -3.28
CA LYS A 414 30.11 -29.31 -4.49
C LYS A 414 31.51 -29.87 -4.75
N MET A 415 32.57 -29.11 -4.46
CA MET A 415 33.94 -29.60 -4.60
C MET A 415 34.26 -30.70 -3.56
N MET A 416 33.69 -30.59 -2.35
CA MET A 416 33.88 -31.57 -1.28
C MET A 416 33.07 -32.85 -1.49
N PHE A 417 31.84 -32.73 -1.97
CA PHE A 417 30.87 -33.85 -2.02
C PHE A 417 30.55 -34.36 -3.43
N GLY A 418 31.00 -33.67 -4.48
CA GLY A 418 30.60 -33.98 -5.86
C GLY A 418 29.09 -33.77 -6.07
N ASP A 419 28.46 -34.71 -6.78
CA ASP A 419 27.00 -34.71 -7.03
C ASP A 419 26.23 -35.56 -6.00
N ALA A 420 26.86 -35.95 -4.88
CA ALA A 420 26.21 -36.73 -3.83
C ALA A 420 25.15 -35.91 -3.07
N ASN A 421 24.07 -36.57 -2.67
CA ASN A 421 23.15 -36.00 -1.69
C ASN A 421 23.77 -36.11 -0.30
N VAL A 422 23.78 -35.02 0.46
CA VAL A 422 24.40 -34.92 1.80
C VAL A 422 23.45 -34.22 2.76
N GLY A 423 23.51 -34.61 4.05
CA GLY A 423 22.68 -34.06 5.11
C GLY A 423 21.20 -34.31 4.87
N SER A 424 20.37 -33.28 5.01
CA SER A 424 18.93 -33.37 4.86
C SER A 424 18.46 -33.80 3.46
N ARG A 425 19.29 -33.64 2.42
CA ARG A 425 18.98 -34.14 1.06
C ARG A 425 18.98 -35.66 0.93
N CYS A 426 19.55 -36.37 1.91
CA CYS A 426 19.46 -37.83 1.98
C CYS A 426 18.08 -38.31 2.45
N LEU A 427 17.28 -37.45 3.07
CA LEU A 427 15.99 -37.83 3.65
C LEU A 427 14.93 -38.05 2.55
N PRO A 428 14.09 -39.09 2.64
CA PRO A 428 13.08 -39.42 1.62
C PRO A 428 12.02 -38.33 1.41
N GLU A 429 11.67 -37.62 2.48
CA GLU A 429 10.56 -36.66 2.53
C GLU A 429 10.93 -35.26 2.03
N VAL A 430 12.22 -35.00 1.78
CA VAL A 430 12.72 -33.68 1.36
C VAL A 430 12.63 -33.55 -0.16
N CYS A 431 11.94 -32.51 -0.62
CA CYS A 431 11.86 -32.20 -2.04
C CYS A 431 13.26 -31.89 -2.60
N LYS A 432 13.79 -32.77 -3.43
CA LYS A 432 15.13 -32.69 -4.04
C LYS A 432 15.25 -31.67 -5.19
N SER A 433 14.21 -30.86 -5.43
CA SER A 433 14.25 -29.81 -6.44
C SER A 433 15.43 -28.87 -6.20
N ASP A 434 16.08 -28.40 -7.27
CA ASP A 434 17.21 -27.46 -7.21
C ASP A 434 16.88 -26.23 -6.36
N THR A 435 17.27 -26.26 -5.09
CA THR A 435 17.28 -25.09 -4.25
C THR A 435 18.55 -24.32 -4.59
N SER A 436 18.42 -23.05 -4.96
CA SER A 436 19.56 -22.12 -5.15
C SER A 436 20.36 -21.85 -3.86
N GLU A 437 20.02 -22.52 -2.76
CA GLU A 437 20.56 -22.38 -1.41
C GLU A 437 21.56 -23.51 -1.15
N CYS A 438 22.74 -23.16 -0.63
CA CYS A 438 23.74 -24.16 -0.21
C CYS A 438 23.33 -24.87 1.09
N GLY A 439 23.98 -25.99 1.42
CA GLY A 439 23.71 -26.76 2.64
C GLY A 439 23.91 -25.95 3.91
N THR A 440 24.97 -25.12 3.97
CA THR A 440 25.22 -24.21 5.09
C THR A 440 24.07 -23.23 5.33
N VAL A 441 23.61 -22.53 4.28
CA VAL A 441 22.53 -21.54 4.41
C VAL A 441 21.18 -22.22 4.68
N ARG A 442 20.97 -23.41 4.09
CA ARG A 442 19.82 -24.27 4.40
C ARG A 442 19.79 -24.62 5.89
N LEU A 443 20.92 -25.06 6.47
CA LEU A 443 21.04 -25.37 7.90
C LEU A 443 20.68 -24.15 8.76
N ILE A 444 21.24 -22.97 8.47
CA ILE A 444 20.92 -21.74 9.19
C ILE A 444 19.41 -21.46 9.15
N ARG A 445 18.81 -21.58 7.96
CA ARG A 445 17.38 -21.35 7.76
C ARG A 445 16.50 -22.38 8.49
N THR A 446 16.84 -23.67 8.43
CA THR A 446 16.05 -24.74 9.07
C THR A 446 16.16 -24.66 10.60
N VAL A 447 17.34 -24.38 11.16
CA VAL A 447 17.51 -24.11 12.60
C VAL A 447 16.64 -22.93 13.03
N CYS A 448 16.68 -21.81 12.31
CA CYS A 448 15.84 -20.65 12.63
C CYS A 448 14.33 -20.99 12.58
N LYS A 449 13.91 -21.84 11.64
CA LYS A 449 12.52 -22.32 11.60
C LYS A 449 12.19 -23.25 12.77
N ALA A 450 13.15 -24.05 13.23
CA ALA A 450 12.94 -25.06 14.26
C ALA A 450 12.91 -24.45 15.67
N VAL A 451 13.82 -23.53 16.02
CA VAL A 451 14.03 -23.13 17.42
C VAL A 451 13.87 -21.65 17.74
N GLN A 452 13.72 -20.78 16.73
CA GLN A 452 13.52 -19.34 16.96
C GLN A 452 12.03 -19.02 17.22
N GLU A 453 11.74 -18.07 18.12
CA GLU A 453 10.35 -17.75 18.56
C GLU A 453 9.38 -17.36 17.44
N LYS A 454 9.86 -16.70 16.37
CA LYS A 454 9.11 -16.34 15.16
C LYS A 454 9.43 -17.28 13.99
N GLY A 455 9.87 -18.50 14.31
CA GLY A 455 10.15 -19.59 13.38
C GLY A 455 8.87 -20.20 12.80
N SER A 456 8.89 -21.51 12.57
CA SER A 456 7.73 -22.23 12.03
C SER A 456 6.67 -22.41 13.11
N GLU A 457 5.50 -21.77 12.96
CA GLU A 457 4.37 -21.95 13.88
C GLU A 457 3.84 -23.39 13.91
N LYS A 458 3.95 -24.11 12.77
CA LYS A 458 3.39 -25.48 12.63
C LYS A 458 4.36 -26.57 13.06
N TYR A 459 5.65 -26.41 12.77
CA TYR A 459 6.65 -27.48 12.92
C TYR A 459 7.80 -27.10 13.87
N GLY A 460 7.89 -25.83 14.27
CA GLY A 460 8.93 -25.36 15.19
C GLY A 460 8.65 -25.75 16.64
N LYS A 461 9.71 -25.86 17.42
CA LYS A 461 9.73 -26.18 18.86
C LYS A 461 10.46 -25.11 19.70
N PRO A 462 10.23 -23.80 19.50
CA PRO A 462 11.01 -22.76 20.19
C PRO A 462 10.86 -22.78 21.71
N VAL A 463 9.64 -23.02 22.23
CA VAL A 463 9.37 -23.07 23.68
C VAL A 463 10.04 -24.30 24.32
N ILE A 464 9.97 -25.46 23.65
CA ILE A 464 10.59 -26.70 24.14
C ILE A 464 12.11 -26.54 24.14
N PHE A 465 12.70 -26.02 23.06
CA PHE A 465 14.14 -25.78 23.00
C PHE A 465 14.62 -24.79 24.07
N LYS A 466 13.87 -23.71 24.30
CA LYS A 466 14.17 -22.75 25.38
C LYS A 466 14.11 -23.42 26.76
N THR A 467 13.12 -24.27 27.00
CA THR A 467 13.00 -25.06 28.24
C THR A 467 14.16 -26.05 28.38
N PHE A 468 14.59 -26.68 27.29
CA PHE A 468 15.74 -27.57 27.24
C PHE A 468 17.04 -26.84 27.62
N LEU A 469 17.29 -25.64 27.06
CA LEU A 469 18.45 -24.82 27.44
C LEU A 469 18.41 -24.42 28.92
N ALA A 470 17.25 -23.99 29.43
CA ALA A 470 17.07 -23.63 30.83
C ALA A 470 17.34 -24.82 31.77
N SER A 471 16.91 -26.04 31.40
CA SER A 471 17.14 -27.26 32.17
C SER A 471 18.62 -27.63 32.35
N LYS A 472 19.48 -27.14 31.44
CA LYS A 472 20.94 -27.35 31.46
C LYS A 472 21.71 -26.27 32.22
N ASN A 473 21.02 -25.41 32.99
CA ASN A 473 21.60 -24.20 33.59
C ASN A 473 22.30 -23.29 32.56
N LYS A 474 21.87 -23.33 31.29
CA LYS A 474 22.34 -22.43 30.24
C LYS A 474 21.45 -21.18 30.16
N GLN A 475 21.84 -20.24 29.30
CA GLN A 475 21.12 -18.99 29.08
C GLN A 475 19.67 -19.24 28.65
N ASP A 476 18.72 -18.48 29.20
CA ASP A 476 17.30 -18.47 28.79
C ASP A 476 17.07 -17.72 27.46
N TYR A 477 18.12 -17.59 26.64
CA TYR A 477 18.15 -16.78 25.43
C TYR A 477 18.70 -17.56 24.25
N VAL A 478 17.99 -17.48 23.12
CA VAL A 478 18.40 -18.06 21.84
C VAL A 478 18.96 -16.93 20.97
N PRO A 479 20.28 -16.88 20.68
CA PRO A 479 20.93 -15.83 19.89
C PRO A 479 20.64 -15.93 18.38
N LEU A 480 19.37 -16.04 18.01
CA LEU A 480 18.91 -16.09 16.63
C LEU A 480 17.89 -14.99 16.36
N SER A 481 18.14 -14.25 15.28
CA SER A 481 17.17 -13.31 14.73
C SER A 481 16.14 -14.02 13.84
N PRO A 482 14.90 -13.53 13.76
CA PRO A 482 13.89 -14.09 12.85
C PRO A 482 14.40 -14.13 11.41
N PHE A 483 14.44 -15.31 10.78
CA PHE A 483 14.93 -15.46 9.41
C PHE A 483 14.04 -14.74 8.37
N ARG A 484 12.76 -14.49 8.71
CA ARG A 484 11.83 -13.68 7.92
C ARG A 484 11.83 -12.24 8.45
N GLY A 485 12.28 -11.27 7.66
CA GLY A 485 12.29 -9.86 8.06
C GLY A 485 13.40 -9.05 7.40
N ASN A 486 14.14 -8.27 8.19
CA ASN A 486 15.23 -7.39 7.77
C ASN A 486 16.44 -8.18 7.22
N ARG A 487 16.42 -8.50 5.93
CA ARG A 487 17.21 -9.58 5.32
C ARG A 487 18.73 -9.37 5.30
N ILE A 488 19.18 -8.13 5.39
CA ILE A 488 20.49 -7.73 4.86
C ILE A 488 21.66 -8.40 5.59
N ASN A 489 21.60 -8.56 6.93
CA ASN A 489 22.68 -9.19 7.71
C ASN A 489 22.25 -10.47 8.45
N ILE A 490 21.02 -10.96 8.21
CA ILE A 490 20.43 -12.06 8.99
C ILE A 490 21.22 -13.35 8.84
N VAL A 491 21.68 -13.69 7.62
CA VAL A 491 22.38 -14.97 7.38
C VAL A 491 23.67 -15.05 8.19
N PHE A 492 24.46 -13.96 8.22
CA PHE A 492 25.71 -13.89 8.97
C PHE A 492 25.47 -13.92 10.47
N HIS A 493 24.54 -13.10 10.96
CA HIS A 493 24.20 -13.05 12.38
C HIS A 493 23.66 -14.39 12.89
N ASN A 494 22.75 -15.03 12.14
CA ASN A 494 22.20 -16.32 12.54
C ASN A 494 23.21 -17.46 12.40
N ALA A 495 24.17 -17.37 11.46
CA ALA A 495 25.26 -18.34 11.39
C ALA A 495 26.09 -18.37 12.69
N ALA A 496 26.41 -17.19 13.24
CA ALA A 496 27.07 -17.08 14.55
C ALA A 496 26.25 -17.74 15.67
N GLY A 497 24.94 -17.47 15.71
CA GLY A 497 24.05 -18.07 16.70
C GLY A 497 23.89 -19.59 16.55
N VAL A 498 23.81 -20.10 15.31
CA VAL A 498 23.72 -21.54 15.03
C VAL A 498 24.97 -22.26 15.51
N TYR A 499 26.16 -21.71 15.22
CA TYR A 499 27.41 -22.31 15.68
C TYR A 499 27.53 -22.28 17.20
N PHE A 500 27.19 -21.16 17.85
CA PHE A 500 27.19 -21.06 19.31
C PHE A 500 26.26 -22.09 19.98
N LEU A 501 25.09 -22.34 19.37
CA LEU A 501 24.13 -23.33 19.86
C LEU A 501 24.43 -24.76 19.40
N TYR A 502 25.48 -24.99 18.61
CA TYR A 502 25.73 -26.27 17.93
C TYR A 502 25.70 -27.49 18.86
N PRO A 503 26.41 -27.50 20.02
CA PRO A 503 26.39 -28.65 20.92
C PRO A 503 24.99 -28.96 21.46
N ASP A 504 24.23 -27.91 21.79
CA ASP A 504 22.87 -28.06 22.33
C ASP A 504 21.86 -28.45 21.26
N LEU A 505 22.04 -27.95 20.02
CA LEU A 505 21.20 -28.31 18.89
C LEU A 505 21.39 -29.77 18.50
N VAL A 506 22.61 -30.30 18.52
CA VAL A 506 22.86 -31.72 18.24
C VAL A 506 22.14 -32.60 19.24
N GLU A 507 22.28 -32.32 20.55
CA GLU A 507 21.64 -33.10 21.60
C GLU A 507 20.11 -32.99 21.54
N PHE A 508 19.58 -31.77 21.41
CA PHE A 508 18.14 -31.54 21.29
C PHE A 508 17.55 -32.24 20.07
N THR A 509 18.16 -32.06 18.90
CA THR A 509 17.61 -32.65 17.68
C THR A 509 17.74 -34.18 17.65
N ALA A 510 18.72 -34.76 18.33
CA ALA A 510 18.80 -36.21 18.49
C ALA A 510 17.60 -36.79 19.26
N GLU A 511 17.11 -36.08 20.29
CA GLU A 511 15.95 -36.48 21.09
C GLU A 511 14.62 -36.28 20.32
N PHE A 512 14.49 -35.18 19.57
CA PHE A 512 13.22 -34.76 18.96
C PHE A 512 13.13 -34.97 17.43
N GLN A 513 14.13 -35.59 16.78
CA GLN A 513 14.14 -35.78 15.31
C GLN A 513 12.94 -36.57 14.79
N HIS A 514 12.37 -37.47 15.59
CA HIS A 514 11.23 -38.30 15.17
C HIS A 514 9.89 -37.56 15.27
N ASP A 515 9.85 -36.37 15.87
CA ASP A 515 8.60 -35.63 16.09
C ASP A 515 8.08 -34.98 14.80
N ASN A 516 8.98 -34.50 13.94
CA ASN A 516 8.62 -33.98 12.61
C ASN A 516 9.84 -33.85 11.68
N SER A 517 9.55 -33.78 10.38
CA SER A 517 10.55 -33.70 9.32
C SER A 517 11.49 -32.49 9.43
N LEU A 518 11.03 -31.34 9.96
CA LEU A 518 11.88 -30.15 10.10
C LEU A 518 12.99 -30.38 11.13
N VAL A 519 12.71 -31.04 12.25
CA VAL A 519 13.74 -31.35 13.26
C VAL A 519 14.71 -32.42 12.73
N ALA A 520 14.19 -33.43 12.01
CA ALA A 520 15.03 -34.41 11.32
C ALA A 520 15.96 -33.78 10.27
N GLU A 521 15.47 -32.82 9.48
CA GLU A 521 16.28 -32.07 8.51
C GLU A 521 17.42 -31.31 9.22
N VAL A 522 17.12 -30.65 10.33
CA VAL A 522 18.14 -29.94 11.13
C VAL A 522 19.16 -30.92 11.68
N HIS A 523 18.72 -32.04 12.27
CA HIS A 523 19.63 -33.06 12.78
C HIS A 523 20.57 -33.58 11.69
N ALA A 524 20.03 -33.90 10.51
CA ALA A 524 20.82 -34.40 9.40
C ALA A 524 21.86 -33.39 8.89
N ASP A 525 21.51 -32.10 8.79
CA ASP A 525 22.45 -31.06 8.35
C ASP A 525 23.48 -30.69 9.44
N LEU A 526 23.15 -30.78 10.74
CA LEU A 526 24.10 -30.57 11.86
C LEU A 526 25.21 -31.63 11.92
N ASN A 527 24.94 -32.83 11.43
CA ASN A 527 25.91 -33.92 11.37
C ASN A 527 26.85 -33.85 10.14
N VAL A 528 26.84 -32.74 9.40
CA VAL A 528 27.75 -32.50 8.25
C VAL A 528 28.79 -31.45 8.67
N PRO A 529 30.04 -31.84 8.97
CA PRO A 529 31.07 -30.92 9.49
C PRO A 529 31.28 -29.69 8.61
N GLN A 530 31.23 -29.84 7.28
CA GLN A 530 31.42 -28.76 6.32
C GLN A 530 30.32 -27.69 6.42
N TYR A 531 29.06 -28.09 6.68
CA TYR A 531 27.97 -27.13 6.88
C TYR A 531 28.12 -26.36 8.20
N VAL A 532 28.61 -27.02 9.25
CA VAL A 532 28.90 -26.40 10.55
C VAL A 532 30.11 -25.46 10.46
N ALA A 533 31.17 -25.86 9.75
CA ALA A 533 32.34 -25.02 9.45
C ALA A 533 31.93 -23.80 8.62
N GLY A 534 31.03 -23.97 7.64
CA GLY A 534 30.43 -22.86 6.89
C GLY A 534 29.66 -21.89 7.81
N CYS A 535 28.91 -22.40 8.80
CA CYS A 535 28.24 -21.56 9.80
C CYS A 535 29.24 -20.78 10.65
N ARG A 536 30.32 -21.43 11.11
CA ARG A 536 31.39 -20.76 11.86
C ARG A 536 32.06 -19.65 11.03
N ALA A 537 32.42 -19.95 9.78
CA ALA A 537 33.03 -18.99 8.86
C ALA A 537 32.12 -17.76 8.64
N LEU A 538 30.83 -17.97 8.37
CA LEU A 538 29.86 -16.87 8.23
C LEU A 538 29.66 -16.10 9.54
N GLY A 539 29.70 -16.76 10.69
CA GLY A 539 29.60 -16.12 12.00
C GLY A 539 30.80 -15.23 12.33
N LEU A 540 32.02 -15.68 12.00
CA LEU A 540 33.24 -14.88 12.10
C LEU A 540 33.19 -13.66 11.17
N VAL A 541 32.77 -13.86 9.92
CA VAL A 541 32.50 -12.78 8.97
C VAL A 541 31.48 -11.78 9.53
N ALA A 542 30.45 -12.27 10.23
CA ALA A 542 29.47 -11.40 10.89
C ALA A 542 30.16 -10.45 11.88
N LYS A 543 30.91 -11.02 12.83
CA LYS A 543 31.49 -10.28 13.95
C LYS A 543 32.64 -9.36 13.54
N ILE A 544 33.47 -9.79 12.59
CA ILE A 544 34.70 -9.10 12.21
C ILE A 544 34.49 -8.15 11.04
N ILE A 545 33.54 -8.43 10.14
CA ILE A 545 33.37 -7.69 8.87
C ILE A 545 32.01 -7.00 8.79
N THR A 546 30.92 -7.76 8.73
CA THR A 546 29.62 -7.17 8.35
C THR A 546 28.98 -6.35 9.47
N GLU A 547 29.13 -6.74 10.74
CA GLU A 547 28.65 -5.95 11.88
C GLU A 547 29.43 -4.63 12.06
N PRO A 548 30.78 -4.59 12.03
CA PRO A 548 31.52 -3.33 12.00
C PRO A 548 31.15 -2.44 10.81
N LEU A 549 31.04 -3.03 9.60
CA LEU A 549 30.64 -2.32 8.39
C LEU A 549 29.24 -1.70 8.52
N TRP A 550 28.28 -2.47 9.02
CA TRP A 550 26.93 -1.99 9.31
C TRP A 550 26.97 -0.79 10.27
N ARG A 551 27.72 -0.89 11.37
CA ARG A 551 27.81 0.17 12.38
C ARG A 551 28.38 1.47 11.81
N VAL A 552 29.38 1.39 10.94
CA VAL A 552 29.90 2.57 10.23
C VAL A 552 28.83 3.15 9.28
N MET A 553 28.11 2.31 8.54
CA MET A 553 27.02 2.77 7.66
C MET A 553 25.88 3.43 8.42
N SER A 554 25.56 2.97 9.64
CA SER A 554 24.50 3.55 10.48
C SER A 554 24.86 4.88 11.15
N LYS A 555 26.13 5.30 11.17
CA LYS A 555 26.52 6.64 11.67
C LYS A 555 25.91 7.73 10.75
N LYS A 556 25.47 8.86 11.32
CA LYS A 556 24.85 9.96 10.55
C LYS A 556 25.88 10.84 9.84
N GLU A 557 26.52 10.33 8.80
CA GLU A 557 27.47 11.07 7.94
C GLU A 557 27.05 10.99 6.48
N HIS A 558 27.62 11.84 5.63
CA HIS A 558 27.39 11.77 4.19
C HIS A 558 28.13 10.59 3.55
N VAL A 559 27.67 10.19 2.38
CA VAL A 559 28.16 8.99 1.67
C VAL A 559 29.68 8.96 1.44
N LEU A 560 30.31 10.10 1.10
CA LEU A 560 31.75 10.16 0.81
C LEU A 560 32.63 9.81 2.01
N ALA A 561 32.12 9.91 3.25
CA ALA A 561 32.84 9.44 4.44
C ALA A 561 33.11 7.92 4.44
N MET A 562 32.49 7.18 3.51
CA MET A 562 32.72 5.76 3.32
C MET A 562 33.88 5.42 2.39
N ASN A 563 34.45 6.36 1.64
CA ASN A 563 35.48 6.04 0.64
C ASN A 563 36.68 5.32 1.29
N ASP A 564 37.32 5.93 2.29
CA ASP A 564 38.43 5.33 3.05
C ASP A 564 38.04 3.99 3.70
N ARG A 565 36.79 3.90 4.15
CA ARG A 565 36.24 2.69 4.78
C ARG A 565 36.06 1.55 3.79
N TYR A 566 35.69 1.86 2.55
CA TYR A 566 35.58 0.90 1.46
C TYR A 566 36.95 0.48 0.94
N GLN A 567 37.90 1.40 0.85
CA GLN A 567 39.29 1.08 0.51
C GLN A 567 39.91 0.14 1.57
N THR A 568 39.73 0.46 2.85
CA THR A 568 40.17 -0.39 3.96
C THR A 568 39.53 -1.78 3.91
N LEU A 569 38.21 -1.84 3.64
CA LEU A 569 37.51 -3.12 3.47
C LEU A 569 38.14 -3.96 2.35
N VAL A 570 38.31 -3.40 1.16
CA VAL A 570 38.90 -4.14 0.03
C VAL A 570 40.34 -4.57 0.32
N SER A 571 41.14 -3.70 0.95
CA SER A 571 42.53 -4.00 1.31
C SER A 571 42.62 -5.17 2.30
N LYS A 572 41.85 -5.12 3.40
CA LYS A 572 41.82 -6.19 4.41
C LYS A 572 41.27 -7.51 3.84
N LEU A 573 40.24 -7.46 3.01
CA LEU A 573 39.73 -8.66 2.32
C LEU A 573 40.78 -9.29 1.39
N LYS A 574 41.57 -8.47 0.68
CA LYS A 574 42.65 -8.95 -0.20
C LYS A 574 43.81 -9.60 0.55
N ASP A 575 44.05 -9.16 1.78
CA ASP A 575 45.04 -9.74 2.69
C ASP A 575 44.53 -11.06 3.27
N TRP A 576 43.36 -11.03 3.92
CA TRP A 576 42.79 -12.19 4.62
C TRP A 576 42.30 -13.32 3.72
N GLN A 577 42.05 -13.07 2.42
CA GLN A 577 41.78 -14.16 1.47
C GLN A 577 43.00 -15.04 1.20
N LYS A 578 44.23 -14.57 1.50
CA LYS A 578 45.47 -15.31 1.28
C LYS A 578 45.82 -16.19 2.49
N ASP A 579 45.48 -15.72 3.68
CA ASP A 579 45.60 -16.44 4.95
C ASP A 579 44.49 -15.99 5.89
N GLY A 580 43.48 -16.85 6.05
CA GLY A 580 42.32 -16.62 6.92
C GLY A 580 42.58 -16.93 8.40
N THR A 581 43.75 -17.48 8.76
CA THR A 581 44.02 -18.06 10.09
C THR A 581 43.82 -17.05 11.21
N ARG A 582 44.34 -15.83 11.05
CA ARG A 582 44.22 -14.77 12.07
C ARG A 582 42.78 -14.28 12.24
N LEU A 583 41.96 -14.36 11.19
CA LEU A 583 40.53 -14.06 11.26
C LEU A 583 39.78 -15.13 12.05
N VAL A 584 40.04 -16.41 11.78
CA VAL A 584 39.45 -17.53 12.53
C VAL A 584 39.79 -17.47 14.01
N LYS A 585 41.01 -17.04 14.36
CA LYS A 585 41.45 -16.83 15.74
C LYS A 585 40.94 -15.53 16.39
N GLY A 586 40.16 -14.71 15.69
CA GLY A 586 39.66 -13.43 16.22
C GLY A 586 40.73 -12.38 16.54
N GLN A 587 41.89 -12.46 15.87
CA GLN A 587 43.08 -11.62 16.12
C GLN A 587 43.18 -10.42 15.19
N VAL A 588 42.16 -10.18 14.37
CA VAL A 588 42.08 -9.06 13.43
C VAL A 588 40.74 -8.35 13.57
N CYS A 589 40.71 -7.11 13.14
CA CYS A 589 39.48 -6.32 13.01
C CYS A 589 39.46 -5.58 11.67
N LEU A 590 38.26 -5.28 11.18
CA LEU A 590 38.08 -4.53 9.93
C LEU A 590 38.47 -3.06 10.08
N TYR A 591 38.03 -2.43 11.17
CA TYR A 591 38.29 -1.02 11.47
C TYR A 591 38.79 -0.88 12.90
N ASP A 592 39.94 -0.24 13.08
CA ASP A 592 40.60 -0.10 14.39
C ASP A 592 39.80 0.77 15.37
N ASP A 593 38.98 1.70 14.86
CA ASP A 593 38.11 2.58 15.64
C ASP A 593 36.70 2.01 15.91
N ILE A 594 36.41 0.79 15.45
CA ILE A 594 35.10 0.14 15.64
C ILE A 594 35.27 -1.13 16.47
N GLU A 595 34.90 -1.03 17.74
CA GLU A 595 35.03 -2.12 18.71
C GLU A 595 34.28 -3.39 18.27
N ILE A 596 34.91 -4.57 18.32
CA ILE A 596 34.20 -5.83 18.10
C ILE A 596 33.53 -6.23 19.42
N HIS A 597 32.24 -6.53 19.40
CA HIS A 597 31.54 -7.00 20.60
C HIS A 597 32.00 -8.42 20.95
N ARG A 598 32.91 -8.51 21.93
CA ARG A 598 33.44 -9.77 22.47
C ARG A 598 32.52 -10.26 23.59
N GLY A 599 31.91 -11.42 23.38
CA GLY A 599 31.05 -12.09 24.35
C GLY A 599 30.93 -13.57 23.95
N ALA A 600 30.11 -14.34 24.68
CA ALA A 600 30.09 -15.80 24.56
C ALA A 600 29.96 -16.35 23.12
N VAL A 601 29.17 -15.70 22.27
CA VAL A 601 29.05 -16.08 20.84
C VAL A 601 30.36 -15.86 20.07
N PHE A 602 31.02 -14.72 20.29
CA PHE A 602 32.31 -14.42 19.64
C PHE A 602 33.42 -15.33 20.16
N ASP A 603 33.45 -15.58 21.47
CA ASP A 603 34.45 -16.44 22.10
C ASP A 603 34.34 -17.87 21.57
N SER A 604 33.12 -18.41 21.49
CA SER A 604 32.84 -19.72 20.89
C SER A 604 33.31 -19.81 19.43
N LEU A 605 33.10 -18.77 18.62
CA LEU A 605 33.56 -18.75 17.22
C LEU A 605 35.09 -18.81 17.10
N CYS A 606 35.82 -18.22 18.04
CA CYS A 606 37.29 -18.12 18.02
C CYS A 606 37.99 -19.28 18.75
N GLU A 607 37.25 -20.11 19.48
CA GLU A 607 37.78 -21.25 20.21
C GLU A 607 38.36 -22.29 19.24
N CYS A 608 39.65 -22.60 19.39
CA CYS A 608 40.28 -23.70 18.65
C CYS A 608 39.80 -25.02 19.25
N SER A 609 39.18 -25.85 18.42
CA SER A 609 38.71 -27.17 18.80
C SER A 609 39.61 -28.23 18.17
N ASP A 610 39.25 -28.66 16.97
CA ASP A 610 39.89 -29.71 16.20
C ASP A 610 40.67 -29.14 15.02
N PRO A 611 41.95 -29.52 14.80
CA PRO A 611 42.77 -28.96 13.72
C PRO A 611 42.18 -29.15 12.32
N GLU A 612 41.53 -30.29 12.04
CA GLU A 612 40.93 -30.57 10.73
C GLU A 612 39.68 -29.70 10.51
N PHE A 613 38.84 -29.55 11.53
CA PHE A 613 37.70 -28.65 11.50
C PHE A 613 38.08 -27.17 11.41
N ASP A 614 39.15 -26.76 12.11
CA ASP A 614 39.72 -25.42 12.02
C ASP A 614 40.22 -25.16 10.59
N GLU A 615 40.87 -26.12 9.95
CA GLU A 615 41.32 -26.02 8.56
C GLU A 615 40.14 -25.86 7.58
N LEU A 616 39.07 -26.65 7.76
CA LEU A 616 37.83 -26.49 6.97
C LEU A 616 37.24 -25.08 7.11
N THR A 617 37.28 -24.53 8.33
CA THR A 617 36.79 -23.16 8.60
C THR A 617 37.67 -22.12 7.91
N VAL A 618 39.00 -22.26 7.97
CA VAL A 618 39.94 -21.38 7.29
C VAL A 618 39.71 -21.38 5.77
N GLN A 619 39.62 -22.58 5.16
CA GLN A 619 39.33 -22.72 3.72
C GLN A 619 38.02 -22.02 3.33
N ALA A 620 36.95 -22.23 4.10
CA ALA A 620 35.66 -21.59 3.84
C ALA A 620 35.74 -20.06 3.95
N VAL A 621 36.43 -19.53 4.98
CA VAL A 621 36.68 -18.09 5.14
C VAL A 621 37.41 -17.55 3.92
N GLU A 622 38.56 -18.11 3.54
CA GLU A 622 39.38 -17.62 2.42
C GLU A 622 38.61 -17.56 1.11
N LEU A 623 37.84 -18.61 0.79
CA LEU A 623 36.98 -18.64 -0.40
C LEU A 623 35.89 -17.56 -0.35
N ILE A 624 35.22 -17.40 0.79
CA ILE A 624 34.21 -16.35 0.99
C ILE A 624 34.85 -14.97 0.76
N LEU A 625 35.99 -14.68 1.40
CA LEU A 625 36.65 -13.38 1.28
C LEU A 625 37.14 -13.11 -0.15
N ALA A 626 37.67 -14.12 -0.84
CA ALA A 626 38.05 -14.00 -2.25
C ALA A 626 36.86 -13.63 -3.14
N SER A 627 35.70 -14.21 -2.85
CA SER A 627 34.46 -13.86 -3.54
C SER A 627 33.96 -12.45 -3.17
N PHE A 628 34.16 -12.02 -1.92
CA PHE A 628 33.79 -10.68 -1.46
C PHE A 628 34.63 -9.59 -2.12
N VAL A 629 35.93 -9.81 -2.33
CA VAL A 629 36.78 -8.87 -3.09
C VAL A 629 36.16 -8.57 -4.45
N LYS A 630 35.71 -9.60 -5.19
CA LYS A 630 35.07 -9.41 -6.51
C LYS A 630 33.78 -8.58 -6.41
N VAL A 631 32.95 -8.85 -5.41
CA VAL A 631 31.70 -8.12 -5.17
C VAL A 631 31.97 -6.66 -4.79
N CYS A 632 32.88 -6.43 -3.83
CA CYS A 632 33.28 -5.10 -3.39
C CYS A 632 33.88 -4.28 -4.54
N CYS A 633 34.85 -4.82 -5.28
CA CYS A 633 35.43 -4.12 -6.43
C CYS A 633 34.40 -3.76 -7.50
N LYS A 634 33.36 -4.59 -7.70
CA LYS A 634 32.28 -4.29 -8.65
C LYS A 634 31.26 -3.28 -8.11
N MET A 635 30.80 -3.46 -6.87
CA MET A 635 29.73 -2.62 -6.30
C MET A 635 30.23 -1.28 -5.82
N LEU A 636 31.50 -1.21 -5.41
CA LEU A 636 32.12 0.00 -4.86
C LEU A 636 33.06 0.67 -5.87
N ALA A 637 33.06 0.24 -7.14
CA ALA A 637 33.96 0.78 -8.17
C ALA A 637 34.01 2.31 -8.19
N ASP A 638 32.86 2.98 -8.04
CA ASP A 638 32.81 4.44 -8.04
C ASP A 638 33.43 5.09 -6.79
N HIS A 639 33.60 4.37 -5.68
CA HIS A 639 34.14 4.86 -4.41
C HIS A 639 35.58 4.42 -4.10
N LEU A 640 36.11 3.48 -4.89
CA LEU A 640 37.48 2.98 -4.73
C LEU A 640 38.45 3.84 -5.55
N GLU A 641 39.74 3.56 -5.42
CA GLU A 641 40.82 4.24 -6.14
C GLU A 641 40.51 4.39 -7.65
N HIS A 642 40.65 5.62 -8.16
CA HIS A 642 40.31 6.02 -9.54
C HIS A 642 38.80 5.93 -9.90
N GLY A 643 37.95 5.68 -8.91
CA GLY A 643 36.51 5.73 -9.03
C GLY A 643 35.99 7.17 -9.18
N ARG A 644 34.77 7.31 -9.68
CA ARG A 644 34.11 8.61 -9.91
C ARG A 644 34.08 9.52 -8.67
N TYR A 645 34.00 8.92 -7.49
CA TYR A 645 33.81 9.59 -6.22
C TYR A 645 35.04 9.54 -5.30
N ASP A 646 36.16 9.02 -5.78
CA ASP A 646 37.41 8.93 -5.02
C ASP A 646 37.97 10.33 -4.72
N GLU A 647 38.26 11.08 -5.78
CA GLU A 647 38.69 12.48 -5.73
C GLU A 647 37.65 13.38 -6.40
N VAL A 648 36.71 13.92 -5.60
CA VAL A 648 35.67 14.82 -6.10
C VAL A 648 36.06 16.29 -5.98
N SER A 649 35.63 17.13 -6.93
CA SER A 649 35.80 18.57 -6.81
C SER A 649 35.01 19.14 -5.63
N PRO A 650 35.40 20.32 -5.09
CA PRO A 650 34.67 20.96 -3.99
C PRO A 650 33.16 21.15 -4.28
N ASP A 651 32.82 21.54 -5.52
CA ASP A 651 31.42 21.73 -5.94
C ASP A 651 30.60 20.42 -5.89
N VAL A 652 31.21 19.30 -6.30
CA VAL A 652 30.54 17.99 -6.27
C VAL A 652 30.44 17.50 -4.82
N ALA A 653 31.49 17.68 -4.02
CA ALA A 653 31.47 17.35 -2.60
C ALA A 653 30.36 18.11 -1.86
N GLU A 654 30.17 19.40 -2.16
CA GLU A 654 29.10 20.22 -1.57
C GLU A 654 27.71 19.69 -1.93
N LYS A 655 27.48 19.32 -3.20
CA LYS A 655 26.21 18.73 -3.64
C LYS A 655 25.93 17.39 -2.96
N MET A 656 26.97 16.60 -2.72
CA MET A 656 26.87 15.27 -2.11
C MET A 656 26.71 15.28 -0.60
N GLN A 657 26.79 16.44 0.08
CA GLN A 657 26.58 16.55 1.53
C GLN A 657 25.20 16.05 1.97
N SER A 658 24.19 16.16 1.11
CA SER A 658 22.83 15.69 1.39
C SER A 658 22.66 14.17 1.23
N VAL A 659 23.64 13.45 0.66
CA VAL A 659 23.50 12.03 0.34
C VAL A 659 23.77 11.17 1.58
N PRO A 660 22.79 10.35 2.04
CA PRO A 660 22.99 9.47 3.19
C PRO A 660 23.82 8.23 2.80
N LYS A 661 24.26 7.46 3.82
CA LYS A 661 24.92 6.17 3.61
C LYS A 661 23.94 5.01 3.40
N THR A 662 22.72 5.11 3.93
CA THR A 662 21.71 4.05 3.90
C THR A 662 20.34 4.57 3.52
N ASN A 663 19.49 3.71 2.94
CA ASN A 663 18.11 4.02 2.58
C ASN A 663 17.10 3.57 3.66
N GLU A 664 17.55 3.42 4.92
CA GLU A 664 16.72 2.92 6.02
C GLU A 664 15.48 3.77 6.29
N SER A 665 15.50 5.06 5.92
CA SER A 665 14.35 5.95 6.06
C SER A 665 13.17 5.51 5.18
N CYS A 666 13.43 5.06 3.95
CA CYS A 666 12.40 4.54 3.05
C CYS A 666 11.85 3.20 3.56
N GLU A 667 12.71 2.33 4.08
CA GLU A 667 12.29 1.07 4.72
C GLU A 667 11.43 1.31 5.97
N ARG A 668 11.75 2.36 6.74
CA ARG A 668 10.92 2.78 7.88
C ARG A 668 9.53 3.21 7.44
N ASP A 669 9.40 3.96 6.33
CA ASP A 669 8.08 4.32 5.78
C ASP A 669 7.24 3.06 5.50
N PHE A 670 7.85 2.01 4.94
CA PHE A 670 7.16 0.74 4.69
C PHE A 670 6.84 -0.03 5.97
N GLY A 671 7.68 0.05 7.01
CA GLY A 671 7.36 -0.48 8.33
C GLY A 671 6.14 0.21 8.98
N VAL A 672 6.05 1.54 8.84
CA VAL A 672 4.88 2.31 9.27
C VAL A 672 3.66 1.95 8.43
N LEU A 673 3.81 1.84 7.11
CA LEU A 673 2.74 1.40 6.21
C LEU A 673 2.20 0.01 6.60
N ASP A 674 3.07 -0.97 6.84
CA ASP A 674 2.68 -2.33 7.23
C ASP A 674 1.84 -2.32 8.51
N THR A 675 2.26 -1.51 9.49
CA THR A 675 1.51 -1.33 10.73
C THR A 675 0.14 -0.71 10.42
N LEU A 676 0.11 0.40 9.70
CA LEU A 676 -1.13 1.13 9.41
C LEU A 676 -2.13 0.33 8.58
N ILE A 677 -1.69 -0.46 7.60
CA ILE A 677 -2.57 -1.33 6.81
C ILE A 677 -3.25 -2.38 7.70
N ARG A 678 -2.52 -2.94 8.68
CA ARG A 678 -3.06 -3.93 9.62
C ARG A 678 -4.03 -3.31 10.63
N ILE A 679 -3.67 -2.17 11.22
CA ILE A 679 -4.49 -1.54 12.27
C ILE A 679 -5.64 -0.67 11.71
N LYS A 680 -5.52 -0.19 10.46
CA LYS A 680 -6.50 0.68 9.79
C LYS A 680 -6.90 0.10 8.42
N THR A 681 -7.42 -1.13 8.42
CA THR A 681 -7.81 -1.88 7.21
C THR A 681 -8.76 -1.15 6.26
N ASN A 682 -9.58 -0.23 6.77
CA ASN A 682 -10.53 0.57 5.98
C ASN A 682 -9.98 1.94 5.55
N ALA A 683 -8.71 2.25 5.83
CA ALA A 683 -8.09 3.51 5.41
C ALA A 683 -7.74 3.47 3.91
N THR A 684 -7.96 4.59 3.22
CA THR A 684 -7.57 4.72 1.82
C THR A 684 -6.06 4.96 1.71
N GLY A 685 -5.44 4.55 0.59
CA GLY A 685 -4.00 4.76 0.36
C GLY A 685 -3.55 6.22 0.53
N ILE A 686 -4.34 7.19 0.04
CA ILE A 686 -4.05 8.62 0.23
C ILE A 686 -4.14 9.09 1.70
N ALA A 687 -4.97 8.45 2.52
CA ALA A 687 -5.03 8.75 3.95
C ALA A 687 -3.82 8.17 4.68
N LEU A 688 -3.38 6.97 4.30
CA LEU A 688 -2.16 6.34 4.81
C LEU A 688 -0.92 7.16 4.45
N GLU A 689 -0.79 7.57 3.18
CA GLU A 689 0.24 8.50 2.70
C GLU A 689 0.25 9.78 3.55
N GLY A 690 -0.91 10.39 3.78
CA GLY A 690 -1.03 11.59 4.61
C GLY A 690 -0.57 11.40 6.05
N MET A 691 -0.90 10.28 6.70
CA MET A 691 -0.44 9.98 8.06
C MET A 691 1.07 9.80 8.12
N ILE A 692 1.64 9.05 7.15
CA ILE A 692 3.08 8.79 7.07
C ILE A 692 3.83 10.09 6.84
N MET A 693 3.45 10.89 5.84
CA MET A 693 4.10 12.16 5.55
C MET A 693 4.05 13.12 6.74
N TYR A 694 2.89 13.29 7.37
CA TYR A 694 2.74 14.21 8.50
C TYR A 694 3.59 13.82 9.71
N LYS A 695 3.70 12.51 9.97
CA LYS A 695 4.49 11.95 11.07
C LYS A 695 5.99 11.99 10.78
N GLU A 696 6.41 11.37 9.67
CA GLU A 696 7.83 11.20 9.35
C GLU A 696 8.51 12.55 9.03
N ASN A 697 7.78 13.50 8.44
CA ASN A 697 8.31 14.86 8.20
C ASN A 697 8.27 15.74 9.45
N ARG A 698 7.73 15.26 10.57
CA ARG A 698 7.45 16.07 11.77
C ARG A 698 6.69 17.35 11.43
N THR A 699 5.71 17.25 10.54
CA THR A 699 4.96 18.41 10.05
C THR A 699 4.22 19.14 11.18
N TRP A 700 3.83 18.43 12.23
CA TRP A 700 3.26 19.04 13.45
C TRP A 700 4.24 20.02 14.11
N GLU A 701 5.53 19.68 14.17
CA GLU A 701 6.57 20.53 14.77
C GLU A 701 6.80 21.76 13.89
N TRP A 702 6.88 21.58 12.56
CA TRP A 702 6.96 22.70 11.61
C TRP A 702 5.75 23.63 11.71
N LEU A 703 4.53 23.07 11.72
CA LEU A 703 3.29 23.84 11.82
C LEU A 703 3.25 24.65 13.12
N SER A 704 3.73 24.10 14.23
CA SER A 704 3.79 24.78 15.53
C SER A 704 4.72 26.01 15.55
N LYS A 705 5.74 26.03 14.69
CA LYS A 705 6.73 27.11 14.58
C LYS A 705 6.29 28.26 13.66
N LEU A 706 5.22 28.08 12.88
CA LEU A 706 4.70 29.13 12.00
C LEU A 706 4.02 30.24 12.80
N ASP A 707 4.13 31.48 12.31
CA ASP A 707 3.35 32.60 12.84
C ASP A 707 1.84 32.37 12.63
N SER A 708 1.02 33.06 13.43
CA SER A 708 -0.44 32.83 13.43
C SER A 708 -1.09 33.08 12.08
N ARG A 709 -0.62 34.08 11.32
CA ARG A 709 -1.18 34.41 10.00
C ARG A 709 -0.81 33.34 8.97
N LYS A 710 0.46 32.91 8.94
CA LYS A 710 0.90 31.86 8.02
C LYS A 710 0.27 30.52 8.33
N LYS A 711 0.13 30.18 9.62
CA LYS A 711 -0.57 28.97 10.07
C LYS A 711 -2.02 28.95 9.58
N GLU A 712 -2.76 30.05 9.75
CA GLU A 712 -4.16 30.17 9.28
C GLU A 712 -4.25 30.00 7.76
N GLU A 713 -3.34 30.63 7.01
CA GLU A 713 -3.27 30.51 5.55
C GLU A 713 -3.07 29.03 5.11
N VAL A 714 -2.08 28.35 5.69
CA VAL A 714 -1.76 26.95 5.38
C VAL A 714 -2.95 26.04 5.68
N LEU A 715 -3.58 26.20 6.83
CA LEU A 715 -4.75 25.42 7.22
C LEU A 715 -5.97 25.73 6.34
N GLU A 716 -6.15 26.96 5.89
CA GLU A 716 -7.21 27.32 4.96
C GLU A 716 -7.03 26.68 3.58
N ILE A 717 -5.82 26.69 3.04
CA ILE A 717 -5.52 26.03 1.76
C ILE A 717 -5.70 24.51 1.90
N ALA A 718 -5.24 23.92 3.00
CA ALA A 718 -5.42 22.50 3.29
C ALA A 718 -6.90 22.08 3.31
N ARG A 719 -7.78 22.89 3.89
CA ARG A 719 -9.23 22.66 3.85
C ARG A 719 -9.80 22.67 2.43
N ARG A 720 -9.38 23.63 1.61
CA ARG A 720 -9.87 23.81 0.23
C ARG A 720 -9.42 22.67 -0.69
N SER A 721 -8.25 22.08 -0.45
CA SER A 721 -7.67 21.06 -1.34
C SER A 721 -8.32 19.67 -1.23
N VAL A 722 -9.00 19.35 -0.13
CA VAL A 722 -9.54 18.00 0.16
C VAL A 722 -10.39 17.43 -0.98
N LYS A 723 -11.28 18.25 -1.58
CA LYS A 723 -12.19 17.81 -2.63
C LYS A 723 -11.42 17.38 -3.89
N GLU A 724 -10.41 18.15 -4.26
CA GLU A 724 -9.55 17.88 -5.41
C GLU A 724 -8.68 16.64 -5.15
N GLN A 725 -8.06 16.55 -3.96
CA GLN A 725 -7.26 15.38 -3.56
C GLN A 725 -8.05 14.06 -3.73
N ARG A 726 -9.32 14.02 -3.28
CA ARG A 726 -10.19 12.84 -3.45
C ARG A 726 -10.49 12.52 -4.91
N ALA A 727 -10.74 13.55 -5.73
CA ALA A 727 -11.04 13.37 -7.14
C ALA A 727 -9.81 12.82 -7.91
N THR A 728 -8.64 13.40 -7.67
CA THR A 728 -7.37 12.95 -8.26
C THR A 728 -7.03 11.53 -7.85
N PHE A 729 -7.16 11.20 -6.56
CA PHE A 729 -6.96 9.84 -6.07
C PHE A 729 -7.93 8.84 -6.71
N GLY A 730 -9.21 9.18 -6.84
CA GLY A 730 -10.21 8.33 -7.49
C GLY A 730 -9.86 8.00 -8.95
N LYS A 731 -9.43 9.01 -9.72
CA LYS A 731 -8.95 8.83 -11.11
C LYS A 731 -7.73 7.93 -11.17
N ARG A 732 -6.79 8.11 -10.24
CA ARG A 732 -5.54 7.32 -10.17
C ARG A 732 -5.82 5.84 -9.90
N ILE A 733 -6.68 5.53 -8.95
CA ILE A 733 -7.06 4.14 -8.64
C ILE A 733 -7.74 3.48 -9.85
N GLN A 734 -8.56 4.23 -10.59
CA GLN A 734 -9.18 3.72 -11.81
C GLN A 734 -8.13 3.39 -12.88
N LYS A 735 -7.16 4.29 -13.11
CA LYS A 735 -6.03 4.06 -14.04
C LYS A 735 -5.21 2.83 -13.66
N ILE A 736 -4.91 2.64 -12.37
CA ILE A 736 -4.18 1.45 -11.88
C ILE A 736 -4.95 0.17 -12.19
N LYS A 737 -6.28 0.17 -11.95
CA LYS A 737 -7.13 -0.99 -12.27
C LYS A 737 -7.11 -1.31 -13.76
N GLU A 738 -7.21 -0.31 -14.62
CA GLU A 738 -7.17 -0.48 -16.08
C GLU A 738 -5.85 -1.11 -16.55
N VAL A 739 -4.72 -0.61 -16.04
CA VAL A 739 -3.40 -1.19 -16.35
C VAL A 739 -3.29 -2.64 -15.88
N ARG A 740 -3.78 -2.95 -14.66
CA ARG A 740 -3.76 -4.33 -14.13
C ARG A 740 -4.65 -5.28 -14.94
N VAL A 741 -5.85 -4.85 -15.34
CA VAL A 741 -6.74 -5.65 -16.20
C VAL A 741 -6.09 -5.93 -17.55
N LYS A 742 -5.43 -4.92 -18.14
CA LYS A 742 -4.69 -5.11 -19.40
C LYS A 742 -3.56 -6.14 -19.23
N ALA A 743 -2.75 -6.01 -18.19
CA ALA A 743 -1.66 -6.95 -17.88
C ALA A 743 -2.16 -8.37 -17.62
N LEU A 744 -3.30 -8.54 -16.95
CA LEU A 744 -3.93 -9.86 -16.76
C LEU A 744 -4.39 -10.46 -18.09
N SER A 745 -4.96 -9.65 -18.99
CA SER A 745 -5.38 -10.13 -20.32
C SER A 745 -4.19 -10.57 -21.17
N GLU A 746 -3.06 -9.86 -21.09
CA GLU A 746 -1.82 -10.19 -21.79
C GLU A 746 -1.18 -11.46 -21.23
N ARG A 747 -1.11 -11.61 -19.90
CA ARG A 747 -0.63 -12.85 -19.25
C ARG A 747 -1.47 -14.07 -19.62
N LYS A 748 -2.79 -13.93 -19.74
CA LYS A 748 -3.66 -15.02 -20.21
C LYS A 748 -3.33 -15.44 -21.64
N LYS A 749 -3.06 -14.49 -22.54
CA LYS A 749 -2.65 -14.79 -23.92
C LYS A 749 -1.31 -15.52 -23.99
N VAL A 750 -0.33 -15.07 -23.21
CA VAL A 750 1.00 -15.71 -23.13
C VAL A 750 0.85 -17.12 -22.57
N LYS A 751 0.12 -17.33 -21.47
CA LYS A 751 -0.06 -18.67 -20.89
C LYS A 751 -0.76 -19.66 -21.85
N VAL A 752 -1.72 -19.19 -22.66
CA VAL A 752 -2.37 -20.03 -23.69
C VAL A 752 -1.36 -20.39 -24.79
N LYS A 753 -0.49 -19.45 -25.18
CA LYS A 753 0.56 -19.69 -26.16
C LYS A 753 1.60 -20.69 -25.62
N ASP A 754 2.14 -20.45 -24.42
CA ASP A 754 3.14 -21.31 -23.78
C ASP A 754 2.59 -22.73 -23.57
N SER A 755 1.34 -22.86 -23.10
CA SER A 755 0.70 -24.17 -22.94
C SER A 755 0.47 -24.87 -24.29
N SER A 756 0.17 -24.13 -25.35
CA SER A 756 0.08 -24.69 -26.70
C SER A 756 1.43 -25.21 -27.19
N GLU A 757 2.52 -24.45 -26.95
CA GLU A 757 3.88 -24.83 -27.32
C GLU A 757 4.38 -26.04 -26.50
N GLU A 758 4.10 -26.08 -25.20
CA GLU A 758 4.42 -27.20 -24.30
C GLU A 758 3.66 -28.48 -24.67
N ASN A 759 2.37 -28.35 -25.00
CA ASN A 759 1.57 -29.48 -25.52
C ASN A 759 2.11 -29.99 -26.86
N GLU A 760 2.53 -29.09 -27.75
CA GLU A 760 3.14 -29.47 -29.02
C GLU A 760 4.48 -30.20 -28.80
N MET A 761 5.33 -29.70 -27.91
CA MET A 761 6.61 -30.34 -27.55
C MET A 761 6.40 -31.72 -26.91
N THR A 762 5.45 -31.84 -25.98
CA THR A 762 5.11 -33.10 -25.33
C THR A 762 4.59 -34.13 -26.34
N LEU A 763 3.71 -33.70 -27.26
CA LEU A 763 3.22 -34.55 -28.35
C LEU A 763 4.36 -35.04 -29.24
N LYS A 764 5.29 -34.16 -29.63
CA LYS A 764 6.45 -34.54 -30.44
C LYS A 764 7.35 -35.55 -29.73
N GLN A 765 7.60 -35.39 -28.42
CA GLN A 765 8.39 -36.34 -27.63
C GLN A 765 7.69 -37.70 -27.53
N GLN A 766 6.38 -37.72 -27.26
CA GLN A 766 5.58 -38.95 -27.20
C GLN A 766 5.61 -39.70 -28.53
N LEU A 767 5.35 -39.00 -29.65
CA LEU A 767 5.37 -39.60 -30.98
C LEU A 767 6.78 -40.10 -31.36
N THR A 768 7.84 -39.43 -30.91
CA THR A 768 9.23 -39.88 -31.15
C THR A 768 9.55 -41.15 -30.36
N ALA A 769 9.14 -41.22 -29.09
CA ALA A 769 9.32 -42.41 -28.26
C ALA A 769 8.48 -43.60 -28.77
N GLU A 770 7.25 -43.33 -29.20
CA GLU A 770 6.36 -44.34 -29.80
C GLU A 770 6.93 -44.89 -31.11
N LEU A 771 7.50 -44.03 -31.96
CA LEU A 771 8.19 -44.45 -33.18
C LEU A 771 9.42 -45.33 -32.89
N GLY A 772 10.18 -45.00 -31.83
CA GLY A 772 11.33 -45.79 -31.39
C GLY A 772 10.98 -47.23 -30.99
N ARG A 773 9.75 -47.49 -30.52
CA ARG A 773 9.28 -48.85 -30.19
C ARG A 773 9.13 -49.75 -31.41
N TYR A 774 8.97 -49.18 -32.61
CA TYR A 774 8.75 -49.90 -33.86
C TYR A 774 9.94 -49.80 -34.83
N GLY A 775 11.15 -49.65 -34.29
CA GLY A 775 12.38 -49.64 -35.08
C GLY A 775 12.71 -48.31 -35.76
N GLY A 776 12.00 -47.22 -35.44
CA GLY A 776 12.27 -45.89 -36.00
C GLY A 776 11.46 -45.56 -37.26
N LEU A 777 11.90 -44.57 -38.04
CA LEU A 777 11.17 -44.07 -39.22
C LEU A 777 11.40 -45.01 -40.42
N TRP A 778 10.33 -45.42 -41.10
CA TRP A 778 10.43 -46.28 -42.29
C TRP A 778 10.46 -45.44 -43.57
N GLU A 779 11.57 -45.40 -44.30
CA GLU A 779 11.83 -44.39 -45.32
C GLU A 779 11.53 -44.82 -46.75
N THR A 780 11.33 -46.11 -47.03
CA THR A 780 10.97 -46.62 -48.39
C THR A 780 9.78 -47.57 -48.35
N GLU A 781 9.16 -47.87 -49.50
CA GLU A 781 8.06 -48.84 -49.55
C GLU A 781 8.51 -50.25 -49.17
N GLU A 782 9.72 -50.64 -49.55
CA GLU A 782 10.34 -51.93 -49.22
C GLU A 782 10.53 -52.05 -47.71
N GLN A 783 11.04 -50.99 -47.06
CA GLN A 783 11.19 -50.95 -45.60
C GLN A 783 9.84 -51.03 -44.88
N ILE A 784 8.78 -50.42 -45.42
CA ILE A 784 7.43 -50.54 -44.86
C ILE A 784 6.97 -52.00 -44.90
N ASP A 785 7.14 -52.68 -46.03
CA ASP A 785 6.71 -54.08 -46.19
C ASP A 785 7.52 -55.04 -45.31
N GLU A 786 8.85 -54.87 -45.26
CA GLU A 786 9.75 -55.65 -44.41
C GLU A 786 9.40 -55.50 -42.92
N GLN A 787 9.25 -54.26 -42.44
CA GLN A 787 8.96 -53.99 -41.03
C GLN A 787 7.55 -54.46 -40.64
N ILE A 788 6.57 -54.39 -41.54
CA ILE A 788 5.23 -54.95 -41.29
C ILE A 788 5.29 -56.48 -41.15
N GLN A 789 6.09 -57.17 -41.97
CA GLN A 789 6.23 -58.63 -41.88
C GLN A 789 6.91 -59.07 -40.58
N LEU A 790 7.90 -58.30 -40.11
CA LEU A 790 8.63 -58.55 -38.86
C LEU A 790 7.80 -58.31 -37.59
N LEU A 791 6.82 -57.41 -37.65
CA LEU A 791 5.92 -57.11 -36.53
C LEU A 791 4.82 -58.17 -36.38
N ASP A 792 4.43 -58.44 -35.13
CA ASP A 792 3.30 -59.30 -34.81
C ASP A 792 1.97 -58.66 -35.24
N GLU A 793 0.98 -59.50 -35.54
CA GLU A 793 -0.30 -59.06 -36.11
C GLU A 793 -1.04 -58.03 -35.23
N SER A 794 -0.83 -58.09 -33.90
CA SER A 794 -1.45 -57.17 -32.95
C SER A 794 -0.82 -55.77 -32.95
N SER A 795 0.47 -55.64 -33.31
CA SER A 795 1.21 -54.37 -33.29
C SER A 795 1.22 -53.63 -34.62
N ARG A 796 1.01 -54.32 -35.76
CA ARG A 796 1.09 -53.75 -37.12
C ARG A 796 0.24 -52.50 -37.30
N TYR A 797 -1.01 -52.54 -36.82
CA TYR A 797 -1.94 -51.41 -36.96
C TYR A 797 -1.48 -50.17 -36.19
N ALA A 798 -0.99 -50.35 -34.97
CA ALA A 798 -0.48 -49.27 -34.14
C ALA A 798 0.82 -48.66 -34.72
N ALA A 799 1.71 -49.50 -35.24
CA ALA A 799 2.96 -49.08 -35.87
C ALA A 799 2.70 -48.18 -37.09
N VAL A 800 1.80 -48.57 -38.00
CA VAL A 800 1.44 -47.76 -39.18
C VAL A 800 0.80 -46.42 -38.79
N ILE A 801 -0.05 -46.40 -37.75
CA ILE A 801 -0.62 -45.16 -37.22
C ILE A 801 0.47 -44.25 -36.64
N SER A 802 1.43 -44.80 -35.90
CA SER A 802 2.56 -44.05 -35.34
C SER A 802 3.39 -43.39 -36.45
N GLN A 803 3.70 -44.13 -37.52
CA GLN A 803 4.42 -43.62 -38.71
C GLN A 803 3.68 -42.44 -39.39
N LEU A 804 2.35 -42.53 -39.54
CA LEU A 804 1.51 -41.48 -40.14
C LEU A 804 1.41 -40.24 -39.24
N LYS A 805 1.22 -40.42 -37.92
CA LYS A 805 1.17 -39.33 -36.95
C LYS A 805 2.51 -38.60 -36.85
N PHE A 806 3.62 -39.33 -36.83
CA PHE A 806 4.96 -38.75 -36.78
C PHE A 806 5.23 -37.87 -38.01
N ARG A 807 4.92 -38.35 -39.20
CA ARG A 807 5.03 -37.57 -40.46
C ARG A 807 4.22 -36.28 -40.44
N ARG A 808 2.99 -36.34 -39.91
CA ARG A 808 2.11 -35.17 -39.83
C ARG A 808 2.55 -34.16 -38.79
N PHE A 809 2.82 -34.60 -37.55
CA PHE A 809 2.98 -33.71 -36.40
C PHE A 809 4.44 -33.41 -36.04
N VAL A 810 5.39 -34.27 -36.41
CA VAL A 810 6.82 -34.09 -36.15
C VAL A 810 7.55 -33.60 -37.41
N LEU A 811 7.36 -34.27 -38.56
CA LEU A 811 7.97 -33.86 -39.84
C LEU A 811 7.20 -32.72 -40.53
N GLY A 812 6.02 -32.35 -40.04
CA GLY A 812 5.23 -31.22 -40.55
C GLY A 812 4.67 -31.43 -41.96
N MET A 813 4.51 -32.68 -42.40
CA MET A 813 3.99 -32.98 -43.73
C MET A 813 2.52 -32.53 -43.85
N LYS A 814 2.19 -31.87 -44.96
CA LYS A 814 0.83 -31.38 -45.22
C LYS A 814 -0.13 -32.55 -45.44
N ASN A 815 -1.26 -32.54 -44.74
CA ASN A 815 -2.30 -33.56 -44.86
C ASN A 815 -3.21 -33.32 -46.08
N GLU A 816 -2.59 -33.29 -47.25
CA GLU A 816 -3.30 -33.15 -48.53
C GLU A 816 -4.18 -34.39 -48.75
N GLN A 817 -5.43 -34.19 -49.16
CA GLN A 817 -6.42 -35.26 -49.41
C GLN A 817 -6.73 -36.16 -48.19
N GLY A 818 -6.27 -35.80 -46.99
CA GLY A 818 -6.52 -36.57 -45.77
C GLY A 818 -5.68 -37.84 -45.63
N ILE A 819 -4.53 -37.94 -46.32
CA ILE A 819 -3.64 -39.11 -46.32
C ILE A 819 -3.17 -39.51 -44.90
N PHE A 820 -2.98 -38.55 -44.00
CA PHE A 820 -2.59 -38.80 -42.60
C PHE A 820 -3.79 -38.93 -41.63
N ASN A 821 -5.02 -39.06 -42.14
CA ASN A 821 -6.17 -39.30 -41.28
C ASN A 821 -6.30 -40.78 -40.97
N ILE A 822 -6.53 -41.11 -39.70
CA ILE A 822 -6.77 -42.48 -39.22
C ILE A 822 -8.24 -42.91 -39.32
N SER A 823 -9.12 -41.97 -39.67
CA SER A 823 -10.56 -42.18 -39.77
C SER A 823 -11.19 -41.30 -40.84
N ARG A 824 -12.27 -41.76 -41.47
CA ARG A 824 -13.09 -41.00 -42.44
C ARG A 824 -14.57 -41.15 -42.05
N ALA A 825 -15.27 -40.03 -41.93
CA ALA A 825 -16.69 -39.99 -41.52
C ALA A 825 -17.01 -40.80 -40.24
N GLY A 826 -16.15 -40.69 -39.22
CA GLY A 826 -16.33 -41.38 -37.93
C GLY A 826 -15.96 -42.86 -37.90
N ARG A 827 -15.60 -43.48 -39.03
CA ARG A 827 -15.11 -44.87 -39.09
C ARG A 827 -13.59 -44.93 -39.23
N LYS A 828 -12.95 -45.84 -38.50
CA LYS A 828 -11.49 -46.10 -38.60
C LYS A 828 -11.17 -46.67 -39.98
N LEU A 829 -10.07 -46.20 -40.58
CA LEU A 829 -9.61 -46.77 -41.85
C LEU A 829 -9.02 -48.16 -41.61
N GLY A 830 -9.21 -49.05 -42.59
CA GLY A 830 -8.68 -50.41 -42.55
C GLY A 830 -7.15 -50.42 -42.65
N PHE A 831 -6.52 -51.47 -42.11
CA PHE A 831 -5.07 -51.62 -42.09
C PHE A 831 -4.42 -51.44 -43.48
N ASN A 832 -4.93 -52.15 -44.49
CA ASN A 832 -4.41 -52.08 -45.87
C ASN A 832 -4.56 -50.68 -46.50
N GLU A 833 -5.57 -49.91 -46.10
CA GLU A 833 -5.77 -48.54 -46.55
C GLU A 833 -4.76 -47.59 -45.90
N LEU A 834 -4.48 -47.76 -44.60
CA LEU A 834 -3.46 -46.99 -43.89
C LEU A 834 -2.05 -47.28 -44.41
N VAL A 835 -1.74 -48.53 -44.75
CA VAL A 835 -0.46 -48.92 -45.37
C VAL A 835 -0.31 -48.25 -46.74
N ARG A 836 -1.36 -48.25 -47.56
CA ARG A 836 -1.36 -47.54 -48.86
C ARG A 836 -1.14 -46.04 -48.69
N ASN A 837 -1.77 -45.43 -47.69
CA ASN A 837 -1.59 -44.02 -47.37
C ASN A 837 -0.16 -43.72 -46.89
N LEU A 838 0.43 -44.61 -46.08
CA LEU A 838 1.81 -44.47 -45.61
C LEU A 838 2.81 -44.58 -46.76
N LYS A 839 2.65 -45.58 -47.64
CA LYS A 839 3.46 -45.74 -48.87
C LYS A 839 3.38 -44.51 -49.77
N SER A 840 2.16 -44.02 -50.04
CA SER A 840 1.96 -42.77 -50.80
C SER A 840 2.63 -41.55 -50.16
N ALA A 841 2.64 -41.47 -48.83
CA ALA A 841 3.31 -40.40 -48.11
C ALA A 841 4.84 -40.49 -48.22
N VAL A 842 5.41 -41.70 -48.31
CA VAL A 842 6.85 -41.93 -48.49
C VAL A 842 7.31 -41.63 -49.92
N VAL A 843 6.57 -42.06 -50.93
CA VAL A 843 6.89 -41.78 -52.35
C VAL A 843 6.91 -40.28 -52.67
N LYS A 844 6.07 -39.48 -52.00
CA LYS A 844 6.09 -38.00 -52.16
C LYS A 844 7.36 -37.34 -51.60
N VAL A 845 8.09 -37.99 -50.69
CA VAL A 845 9.34 -37.45 -50.12
C VAL A 845 10.52 -37.60 -51.09
N GLU A 846 10.53 -38.64 -51.93
CA GLU A 846 11.58 -38.86 -52.93
C GLU A 846 11.62 -37.78 -54.03
N GLN A 847 10.52 -37.06 -54.26
CA GLN A 847 10.41 -36.04 -55.30
C GLN A 847 10.64 -34.60 -54.83
N GLY A 848 10.99 -34.36 -53.56
CA GLY A 848 11.38 -33.01 -53.15
C GLY A 848 11.76 -32.83 -51.68
N PHE A 849 13.06 -32.82 -51.39
CA PHE A 849 13.79 -31.80 -50.58
C PHE A 849 15.31 -32.16 -50.59
N PRO A 850 16.25 -31.17 -50.54
CA PRO A 850 17.68 -31.44 -50.61
C PRO A 850 18.22 -31.98 -49.27
N LYS A 851 19.14 -32.95 -49.37
CA LYS A 851 19.91 -33.53 -48.25
C LYS A 851 20.49 -32.45 -47.33
N ARG A 852 20.08 -32.43 -46.06
CA ARG A 852 20.86 -31.81 -44.97
C ARG A 852 21.64 -32.92 -44.26
N THR A 853 22.95 -32.88 -44.43
CA THR A 853 23.90 -33.69 -43.69
C THR A 853 23.91 -33.28 -42.22
N CYS A 854 23.87 -34.29 -41.33
CA CYS A 854 24.17 -34.13 -39.92
C CYS A 854 25.69 -33.93 -39.79
N SER A 855 26.13 -32.76 -39.35
CA SER A 855 27.48 -32.60 -38.79
C SER A 855 27.34 -32.28 -37.30
N SER A 856 27.91 -33.19 -36.51
CA SER A 856 28.14 -33.05 -35.08
C SER A 856 29.08 -31.87 -34.81
N SER A 857 28.58 -30.79 -34.21
CA SER A 857 29.38 -30.01 -33.27
C SER A 857 28.47 -29.27 -32.30
N ALA A 858 28.42 -29.78 -31.06
CA ALA A 858 27.96 -29.01 -29.93
C ALA A 858 29.01 -27.92 -29.63
N LYS A 859 28.69 -26.67 -29.95
CA LYS A 859 29.29 -25.49 -29.30
C LYS A 859 28.18 -24.56 -28.88
N SER A 860 27.79 -24.66 -27.61
CA SER A 860 26.95 -23.68 -26.94
C SER A 860 27.72 -22.36 -26.80
N ARG A 861 27.42 -21.38 -27.66
CA ARG A 861 27.75 -19.96 -27.44
C ARG A 861 26.44 -19.17 -27.59
N LEU A 862 25.73 -19.01 -26.48
CA LEU A 862 24.63 -18.07 -26.37
C LEU A 862 25.20 -16.70 -26.02
N THR A 863 25.56 -15.92 -27.04
CA THR A 863 25.66 -14.46 -26.95
C THR A 863 24.24 -13.89 -27.00
N ILE A 864 23.81 -13.31 -25.88
CA ILE A 864 22.60 -12.50 -25.80
C ILE A 864 22.97 -11.08 -26.25
N SER A 865 22.48 -10.67 -27.42
CA SER A 865 22.47 -9.26 -27.83
C SER A 865 21.11 -8.63 -27.52
N PRO A 866 21.06 -7.39 -27.00
CA PRO A 866 19.83 -6.73 -26.59
C PRO A 866 19.14 -6.09 -27.80
N SER A 867 17.84 -6.35 -27.97
CA SER A 867 17.01 -5.63 -28.94
C SER A 867 16.05 -4.67 -28.23
N ASN A 868 16.38 -3.39 -28.31
CA ASN A 868 15.42 -2.30 -28.35
C ASN A 868 15.45 -1.76 -29.78
N GLU A 869 14.32 -1.76 -30.49
CA GLU A 869 13.91 -0.63 -31.32
C GLU A 869 12.47 -0.82 -31.81
N SER A 870 11.77 0.30 -31.87
CA SER A 870 10.34 0.43 -32.08
C SER A 870 10.02 1.06 -33.44
N SER A 871 8.89 0.63 -34.02
CA SER A 871 7.99 1.34 -34.96
C SER A 871 8.06 0.89 -36.44
N PRO A 872 7.09 1.29 -37.30
CA PRO A 872 5.73 0.73 -37.35
C PRO A 872 5.33 0.30 -38.78
N ALA A 873 4.56 -0.78 -38.95
CA ALA A 873 3.90 -1.05 -40.23
C ALA A 873 2.53 -1.70 -40.04
N VAL A 874 1.51 -0.87 -40.27
CA VAL A 874 0.11 -1.26 -40.39
C VAL A 874 -0.09 -2.07 -41.67
N LYS A 875 -0.55 -3.32 -41.58
CA LYS A 875 -1.35 -3.94 -42.64
C LYS A 875 -2.71 -4.34 -42.08
N LYS A 876 -3.71 -3.55 -42.46
CA LYS A 876 -5.14 -3.87 -42.32
C LYS A 876 -5.42 -5.17 -43.09
N ILE A 877 -5.91 -6.20 -42.41
CA ILE A 877 -6.73 -7.23 -43.05
C ILE A 877 -8.07 -7.23 -42.32
N LYS A 878 -9.11 -6.81 -43.06
CA LYS A 878 -10.51 -6.92 -42.68
C LYS A 878 -10.88 -8.40 -42.70
N PHE A 879 -11.61 -8.88 -41.70
CA PHE A 879 -12.54 -9.98 -41.91
C PHE A 879 -13.90 -9.63 -41.28
N THR A 880 -14.90 -9.58 -42.14
CA THR A 880 -16.32 -9.38 -41.82
C THR A 880 -16.94 -10.68 -41.29
N PRO A 881 -18.01 -10.59 -40.48
CA PRO A 881 -18.62 -11.73 -39.82
C PRO A 881 -19.65 -12.41 -40.76
N ASN A 882 -19.66 -13.74 -40.82
CA ASN A 882 -20.83 -14.47 -41.30
C ASN A 882 -21.44 -15.26 -40.15
N LYS A 883 -22.70 -14.91 -39.85
CA LYS A 883 -23.63 -15.61 -38.97
C LYS A 883 -24.38 -16.67 -39.78
N GLY A 884 -24.68 -17.81 -39.15
CA GLY A 884 -25.89 -18.58 -39.45
C GLY A 884 -25.82 -20.06 -39.14
N LEU A 885 -26.46 -20.45 -38.00
CA LEU A 885 -27.22 -21.68 -37.69
C LEU A 885 -26.54 -23.05 -37.96
N GLY A 886 -26.51 -24.05 -37.08
CA GLY A 886 -27.39 -24.41 -35.96
C GLY A 886 -27.89 -25.86 -36.17
N LEU A 887 -27.74 -26.71 -35.13
CA LEU A 887 -28.25 -28.10 -34.96
C LEU A 887 -27.42 -29.17 -35.73
N ALA A 888 -27.12 -30.38 -35.24
CA ALA A 888 -27.53 -31.19 -34.09
C ALA A 888 -26.50 -32.33 -33.85
N GLY A 889 -26.52 -32.93 -32.65
CA GLY A 889 -26.36 -34.38 -32.44
C GLY A 889 -24.96 -35.00 -32.37
N GLU A 890 -24.69 -35.65 -31.21
CA GLU A 890 -23.94 -36.92 -31.04
C GLU A 890 -22.42 -36.90 -31.34
N ALA A 891 -21.52 -37.58 -30.65
CA ALA A 891 -21.51 -38.47 -29.49
C ALA A 891 -20.04 -38.52 -29.03
N GLN A 892 -19.78 -38.57 -27.72
CA GLN A 892 -18.49 -38.99 -27.18
C GLN A 892 -18.75 -40.04 -26.11
N ALA A 893 -18.63 -41.31 -26.52
CA ALA A 893 -18.45 -42.44 -25.63
C ALA A 893 -16.96 -42.50 -25.22
N GLU A 894 -16.71 -42.34 -23.92
CA GLU A 894 -16.20 -43.35 -22.99
C GLU A 894 -14.71 -43.69 -23.10
N VAL A 895 -13.94 -43.11 -22.17
CA VAL A 895 -12.90 -43.85 -21.44
C VAL A 895 -13.11 -43.56 -19.96
N THR A 896 -13.52 -44.60 -19.26
CA THR A 896 -13.74 -44.75 -17.82
C THR A 896 -12.56 -44.26 -16.98
N LEU A 897 -12.77 -43.15 -16.26
CA LEU A 897 -12.10 -42.87 -15.00
C LEU A 897 -13.04 -43.36 -13.90
N THR A 898 -12.59 -44.40 -13.23
CA THR A 898 -13.22 -45.04 -12.08
C THR A 898 -13.79 -43.99 -11.12
N GLU A 899 -15.07 -44.14 -10.81
CA GLU A 899 -15.84 -43.32 -9.88
C GLU A 899 -15.07 -43.12 -8.56
N MET A 900 -14.48 -41.94 -8.36
CA MET A 900 -14.25 -41.45 -7.01
C MET A 900 -15.59 -40.95 -6.50
N ILE A 901 -16.30 -41.85 -5.82
CA ILE A 901 -17.51 -41.55 -5.04
C ILE A 901 -17.21 -40.30 -4.21
N PRO A 902 -17.94 -39.17 -4.39
CA PRO A 902 -17.75 -38.01 -3.54
C PRO A 902 -18.07 -38.43 -2.10
N ALA A 903 -17.11 -38.20 -1.19
CA ALA A 903 -17.21 -38.58 0.21
C ALA A 903 -18.58 -38.17 0.77
N LYS A 904 -19.34 -39.16 1.29
CA LYS A 904 -20.66 -38.97 1.90
C LYS A 904 -20.53 -38.00 3.07
N VAL A 905 -20.93 -36.74 2.87
CA VAL A 905 -20.99 -35.74 3.94
C VAL A 905 -22.13 -36.14 4.87
N SER A 906 -21.81 -36.44 6.12
CA SER A 906 -22.73 -37.00 7.13
C SER A 906 -23.05 -36.03 8.26
N CYS A 907 -22.28 -34.96 8.41
CA CYS A 907 -22.55 -33.89 9.35
C CYS A 907 -22.29 -32.50 8.73
N PRO A 908 -22.93 -31.44 9.26
CA PRO A 908 -22.83 -30.09 8.68
C PRO A 908 -21.41 -29.53 8.59
N GLU A 909 -20.55 -29.82 9.57
CA GLU A 909 -19.20 -29.25 9.68
C GLU A 909 -18.29 -29.69 8.51
N GLN A 910 -18.59 -30.83 7.89
CA GLN A 910 -17.85 -31.36 6.74
C GLN A 910 -18.08 -30.56 5.45
N LEU A 911 -19.06 -29.64 5.43
CA LEU A 911 -19.25 -28.70 4.32
C LEU A 911 -18.21 -27.59 4.32
N LEU A 912 -17.55 -27.30 5.45
CA LEU A 912 -16.59 -26.21 5.56
C LEU A 912 -15.35 -26.47 4.68
N GLY A 913 -14.98 -25.49 3.85
CA GLY A 913 -13.87 -25.59 2.92
C GLY A 913 -14.17 -26.38 1.64
N LYS A 914 -15.38 -26.94 1.50
CA LYS A 914 -15.78 -27.66 0.29
C LYS A 914 -16.23 -26.71 -0.81
N ARG A 915 -15.98 -27.13 -2.04
CA ARG A 915 -16.52 -26.48 -3.23
C ARG A 915 -17.91 -27.02 -3.49
N VAL A 916 -18.85 -26.12 -3.76
CA VAL A 916 -20.27 -26.45 -3.86
C VAL A 916 -20.92 -25.76 -5.05
N ARG A 917 -22.02 -26.33 -5.52
CA ARG A 917 -22.99 -25.69 -6.40
C ARG A 917 -24.27 -25.49 -5.62
N HIS A 918 -24.70 -24.25 -5.46
CA HIS A 918 -25.83 -23.87 -4.61
C HIS A 918 -26.93 -23.25 -5.49
N ALA A 919 -28.17 -23.74 -5.35
CA ALA A 919 -29.34 -23.23 -6.04
C ALA A 919 -30.01 -22.12 -5.25
N THR A 920 -30.21 -20.96 -5.88
CA THR A 920 -31.03 -19.88 -5.32
C THR A 920 -32.27 -19.67 -6.17
N VAL A 921 -33.42 -19.43 -5.53
CA VAL A 921 -34.69 -19.17 -6.22
C VAL A 921 -34.93 -17.66 -6.25
N GLU A 922 -34.76 -17.04 -7.41
CA GLU A 922 -35.17 -15.65 -7.65
C GLU A 922 -36.40 -15.66 -8.56
N ASN A 923 -37.52 -15.05 -8.13
CA ASN A 923 -38.77 -14.95 -8.89
C ASN A 923 -39.38 -16.29 -9.37
N GLY A 924 -39.17 -17.37 -8.63
CA GLY A 924 -39.73 -18.70 -8.94
C GLY A 924 -38.91 -19.52 -9.94
N GLU A 925 -37.81 -19.00 -10.48
CA GLU A 925 -36.86 -19.75 -11.30
C GLU A 925 -35.63 -20.16 -10.49
N ARG A 926 -35.28 -21.45 -10.54
CA ARG A 926 -34.15 -22.03 -9.82
C ARG A 926 -32.88 -21.82 -10.63
N THR A 927 -31.93 -21.07 -10.10
CA THR A 927 -30.63 -20.79 -10.74
C THR A 927 -29.48 -21.30 -9.87
N TRP A 928 -28.51 -21.97 -10.51
CA TRP A 928 -27.40 -22.63 -9.84
C TRP A 928 -26.11 -21.80 -9.93
N PHE A 929 -25.46 -21.61 -8.79
CA PHE A 929 -24.23 -20.84 -8.68
C PHE A 929 -23.13 -21.69 -8.03
N LYS A 930 -21.89 -21.57 -8.51
CA LYS A 930 -20.74 -22.27 -7.93
C LYS A 930 -20.07 -21.39 -6.88
N GLY A 931 -19.62 -21.97 -5.78
CA GLY A 931 -18.93 -21.24 -4.72
C GLY A 931 -18.18 -22.14 -3.76
N THR A 932 -17.54 -21.53 -2.76
CA THR A 932 -16.81 -22.23 -1.71
C THR A 932 -17.36 -21.82 -0.36
N VAL A 933 -17.59 -22.81 0.52
CA VAL A 933 -18.02 -22.59 1.90
C VAL A 933 -16.80 -22.24 2.74
N ILE A 934 -16.80 -21.06 3.36
CA ILE A 934 -15.59 -20.48 3.98
C ILE A 934 -15.69 -20.28 5.49
N ALA A 935 -16.90 -20.24 6.07
CA ALA A 935 -17.10 -20.10 7.50
C ALA A 935 -18.41 -20.77 7.94
N VAL A 936 -18.52 -21.10 9.22
CA VAL A 936 -19.73 -21.59 9.88
C VAL A 936 -19.96 -20.81 11.17
N ARG A 937 -21.22 -20.56 11.52
CA ARG A 937 -21.63 -19.97 12.80
C ARG A 937 -22.96 -20.55 13.24
N GLU A 938 -23.22 -20.54 14.53
CA GLU A 938 -24.51 -20.97 15.08
C GLU A 938 -25.41 -19.74 15.30
N GLU A 939 -26.62 -19.77 14.75
CA GLU A 939 -27.60 -18.70 14.87
C GLU A 939 -28.98 -19.33 15.14
N GLN A 940 -29.57 -19.03 16.31
CA GLN A 940 -30.88 -19.56 16.74
C GLN A 940 -30.97 -21.12 16.77
N GLY A 941 -29.87 -21.80 17.07
CA GLY A 941 -29.82 -23.28 17.16
C GLY A 941 -29.69 -23.99 15.81
N ALA A 942 -29.53 -23.25 14.70
CA ALA A 942 -29.19 -23.78 13.38
C ALA A 942 -27.78 -23.34 12.96
N GLN A 943 -27.02 -24.23 12.33
CA GLN A 943 -25.71 -23.90 11.78
C GLN A 943 -25.86 -23.20 10.43
N THR A 944 -25.47 -21.94 10.36
CA THR A 944 -25.44 -21.17 9.11
C THR A 944 -24.02 -21.11 8.59
N PHE A 945 -23.90 -21.21 7.27
CA PHE A 945 -22.63 -21.29 6.56
C PHE A 945 -22.48 -20.09 5.65
N GLN A 946 -21.25 -19.61 5.55
CA GLN A 946 -20.87 -18.51 4.68
C GLN A 946 -20.33 -19.04 3.37
N ILE A 947 -20.95 -18.66 2.25
CA ILE A 947 -20.50 -19.02 0.89
C ILE A 947 -20.00 -17.79 0.15
N VAL A 948 -18.90 -17.93 -0.60
CA VAL A 948 -18.52 -16.96 -1.64
C VAL A 948 -18.67 -17.61 -3.00
N TYR A 949 -19.40 -16.95 -3.89
CA TYR A 949 -19.66 -17.42 -5.23
C TYR A 949 -18.54 -17.04 -6.20
N ASP A 950 -18.25 -17.92 -7.16
CA ASP A 950 -17.17 -17.75 -8.15
C ASP A 950 -17.43 -16.54 -9.08
N GLU A 951 -18.70 -16.27 -9.39
CA GLU A 951 -19.11 -15.27 -10.38
C GLU A 951 -19.37 -13.89 -9.77
N CYS A 952 -19.65 -13.83 -8.47
CA CYS A 952 -19.75 -12.58 -7.72
C CYS A 952 -18.99 -12.71 -6.40
N GLN A 953 -17.98 -11.87 -6.17
CA GLN A 953 -17.22 -11.81 -4.90
C GLN A 953 -18.06 -11.33 -3.69
N MET A 954 -19.39 -11.46 -3.75
CA MET A 954 -20.32 -11.23 -2.65
C MET A 954 -20.42 -12.48 -1.79
N VAL A 955 -20.56 -12.26 -0.49
CA VAL A 955 -20.54 -13.29 0.53
C VAL A 955 -21.88 -13.28 1.25
N TRP A 956 -22.53 -14.43 1.34
CA TRP A 956 -23.87 -14.57 1.92
C TRP A 956 -23.88 -15.73 2.92
N TRP A 957 -24.79 -15.64 3.90
CA TRP A 957 -25.00 -16.68 4.91
C TRP A 957 -26.27 -17.46 4.58
N PHE A 958 -26.17 -18.78 4.56
CA PHE A 958 -27.28 -19.69 4.27
C PHE A 958 -27.25 -20.89 5.22
N ASP A 959 -28.38 -21.56 5.41
CA ASP A 959 -28.41 -22.87 6.05
C ASP A 959 -28.06 -23.95 5.00
N LEU A 960 -26.78 -24.02 4.68
CA LEU A 960 -26.28 -24.91 3.64
C LEU A 960 -26.46 -26.39 4.00
N TRP A 961 -26.63 -26.72 5.27
CA TRP A 961 -26.92 -28.10 5.67
C TRP A 961 -28.32 -28.50 5.26
N LYS A 962 -29.30 -27.64 5.54
CA LYS A 962 -30.65 -27.81 5.04
C LYS A 962 -30.68 -27.82 3.50
N ASP A 963 -29.96 -26.91 2.86
CA ASP A 963 -29.91 -26.86 1.39
C ASP A 963 -29.27 -28.14 0.80
N PHE A 964 -28.31 -28.75 1.49
CA PHE A 964 -27.73 -30.05 1.11
C PHE A 964 -28.75 -31.19 1.26
N GLN A 965 -29.51 -31.22 2.36
CA GLN A 965 -30.56 -32.23 2.58
C GLN A 965 -31.73 -32.09 1.58
N GLU A 966 -32.04 -30.87 1.14
CA GLU A 966 -33.10 -30.56 0.19
C GLU A 966 -32.65 -30.62 -1.29
N ASN A 967 -31.43 -31.12 -1.56
CA ASN A 967 -30.81 -31.15 -2.89
C ASN A 967 -30.71 -29.78 -3.58
N ASN A 968 -30.69 -28.69 -2.80
CA ASN A 968 -30.38 -27.32 -3.24
C ASN A 968 -28.88 -27.02 -3.20
N LEU A 969 -28.06 -27.92 -2.66
CA LEU A 969 -26.60 -27.82 -2.62
C LEU A 969 -25.95 -29.13 -3.09
N GLU A 970 -25.03 -29.05 -4.05
CA GLU A 970 -24.24 -30.17 -4.56
C GLU A 970 -22.76 -29.96 -4.25
N LEU A 971 -22.05 -31.00 -3.81
CA LEU A 971 -20.59 -30.95 -3.63
C LEU A 971 -19.90 -31.11 -4.98
N LEU A 972 -18.92 -30.26 -5.24
CA LEU A 972 -18.07 -30.34 -6.42
C LEU A 972 -16.72 -30.98 -6.04
N PRO A 973 -16.05 -31.69 -6.98
CA PRO A 973 -14.73 -32.29 -6.75
C PRO A 973 -13.67 -31.30 -6.28
#